data_AF-A0AAP9DYD3-F1
#
_entry.id   AF-A0AAP9DYD3-F1
#
_cell.length_a   1.000
_cell.length_b   1.000
_cell.length_c   1.000
_cell.angle_alpha   90.00
_cell.angle_beta   90.00
_cell.angle_gamma   90.00
#
_symmetry.space_group_name_H-M   'P 1'
#
loop_
_entity.id
_entity.type
_entity.pdbx_description
1 polymer ?
#
loop_
_entity_poly.entity_id
_entity_poly.type
_entity_poly.pdbx_seq_one_letter_code
_entity_poly.pdbx_strand_id
1 'polypeptide(L)'
;MNKNRTIAAILSLSLALGTFSVIAPDTHAAAAKTATNTSQSTKTTANKPTAAVYTLDKLSPVKVTAKSSVKLTDVNLYKQEDANILTYTITYTNNEARSIPLIDYWTKVRTKSNTVYPTNLTTKDQGKKTIPAQSSLTLTYYAKVAKHLTANDLIFDVIKWDFSQPNFEKKLGTFQIPSNYVTATQTGKYKSIRMNDIPIKTSVSRVNIFPSDDYHYVNVAVNVENAGFKMLENPAYKYVVKTANGNSYPLVPDNSSKEYKLQPGEKKTLNFMTMIPNKVKVDKLEMQVLEEDETAKITLPVGTFVLPKSTTNSSNVKAYGEKVITIGESKVSTKIASAWTNQSHDKNDVSVTFMFENLSNREVTVPKYEFEMRGPKGFSVPIVAKSMENMVLKPMEKRPITLTAVVSTEIGTDELKLHMNRPSDPEQKNTEFKYPEGIYALPELQTMQNKIGTEYNVQHSKGTLGVSIDSLQRLPWTDGDIVSAKMKIRNKEFKTIQLPALEGVFKLDSADISGKTQVVSSNGTLIIGPKEEVDVYVVTKIPSYLDFTQIQIALLEKIGETDAAQLIQFTNIGRLAEIPVVEYGSYHNLMTQGRKADIMARNSKVYKGNVEQVVYTDLVMKSLEERQTTLSQLVGYYRTKDGRYYKANIAQVEGPTSPQGYNIVTVWSKIPNSIDAKEMQLVIGEGITENKLTPPKGESDGYVNAVAMNLDMQQPSFKKDFNKLDFFPYTLTISNFYATASKSPSLSIEFTYDLTREAQYNMGEYGHKLILEITDTSGRKFEAPPIEFKDLSEGKNKSFSTSISHAFFEQVENGAFQVSLYDSFQDERIKLASYSSRYNLKNYRE
;
A
#
# COMPACT_ATOMS: atom_id res chain seq x y z
N MET A 1 16.77 -51.59 -39.03
CA MET A 1 15.74 -52.17 -38.14
C MET A 1 15.39 -51.14 -37.07
N ASN A 2 14.07 -50.84 -36.96
CA ASN A 2 13.30 -50.09 -35.93
C ASN A 2 13.89 -48.78 -35.36
N LYS A 3 13.54 -47.59 -35.87
CA LYS A 3 12.27 -46.79 -35.86
C LYS A 3 11.98 -46.02 -34.54
N ASN A 4 12.26 -44.72 -34.65
CA ASN A 4 11.94 -43.56 -33.81
C ASN A 4 10.47 -43.39 -33.41
N ARG A 5 10.25 -42.70 -32.27
CA ARG A 5 9.15 -41.72 -32.11
C ARG A 5 9.53 -40.58 -31.15
N THR A 6 9.77 -39.41 -31.72
CA THR A 6 9.67 -38.07 -31.11
C THR A 6 8.25 -37.56 -31.34
N ILE A 7 7.63 -36.97 -30.30
CA ILE A 7 6.31 -36.32 -30.41
C ILE A 7 6.53 -34.81 -30.24
N ALA A 8 6.26 -34.08 -31.33
CA ALA A 8 5.98 -32.65 -31.33
C ALA A 8 4.59 -32.50 -31.96
N ALA A 9 3.67 -31.85 -31.26
CA ALA A 9 2.34 -31.55 -31.76
C ALA A 9 2.14 -30.04 -31.83
N ILE A 10 2.12 -29.54 -33.07
CA ILE A 10 1.75 -28.19 -33.49
C ILE A 10 0.21 -28.16 -33.55
N LEU A 11 -0.40 -27.15 -32.92
CA LEU A 11 -1.83 -26.84 -33.07
C LEU A 11 -2.00 -25.65 -34.02
N SER A 12 -2.45 -25.96 -35.24
CA SER A 12 -2.90 -25.00 -36.24
C SER A 12 -4.41 -24.77 -36.09
N LEU A 13 -4.83 -23.51 -35.93
CA LEU A 13 -6.21 -23.06 -36.00
C LEU A 13 -6.50 -22.58 -37.44
N SER A 14 -7.52 -23.14 -38.09
CA SER A 14 -8.05 -22.61 -39.35
C SER A 14 -9.58 -22.61 -39.32
N LEU A 15 -10.14 -21.47 -39.73
CA LEU A 15 -11.56 -21.17 -39.92
C LEU A 15 -12.25 -22.13 -40.91
N ALA A 16 -13.55 -22.36 -40.71
CA ALA A 16 -14.50 -22.54 -41.81
C ALA A 16 -15.93 -22.14 -41.40
N LEU A 17 -16.57 -21.39 -42.30
CA LEU A 17 -17.96 -20.93 -42.31
C LEU A 17 -18.95 -22.10 -42.53
N GLY A 18 -20.18 -21.97 -42.05
CA GLY A 18 -21.28 -22.90 -42.38
C GLY A 18 -22.66 -22.27 -42.18
N THR A 19 -23.48 -22.36 -43.22
CA THR A 19 -24.75 -21.67 -43.49
C THR A 19 -26.02 -22.32 -42.92
N PHE A 20 -27.10 -21.52 -42.87
CA PHE A 20 -28.51 -21.82 -42.55
C PHE A 20 -29.10 -23.10 -43.19
N SER A 21 -30.00 -23.82 -42.48
CA SER A 21 -31.45 -23.87 -42.77
C SER A 21 -32.25 -24.83 -41.86
N VAL A 22 -33.55 -24.51 -41.80
CA VAL A 22 -34.70 -24.98 -41.01
C VAL A 22 -35.04 -26.47 -41.19
N ILE A 23 -35.63 -27.11 -40.17
CA ILE A 23 -36.82 -28.01 -40.22
C ILE A 23 -37.27 -28.29 -38.77
N ALA A 24 -38.59 -28.19 -38.53
CA ALA A 24 -39.29 -28.55 -37.30
C ALA A 24 -40.04 -29.90 -37.49
N PRO A 25 -40.87 -30.33 -36.53
CA PRO A 25 -40.63 -31.45 -35.62
C PRO A 25 -41.45 -32.71 -35.97
N ASP A 26 -41.20 -33.85 -35.31
CA ASP A 26 -42.31 -34.76 -34.97
C ASP A 26 -42.01 -35.70 -33.81
N THR A 27 -43.09 -35.96 -33.09
CA THR A 27 -43.27 -36.74 -31.85
C THR A 27 -43.36 -38.24 -32.08
N HIS A 28 -43.13 -39.05 -31.03
CA HIS A 28 -43.85 -40.29 -30.61
C HIS A 28 -42.98 -41.02 -29.56
N ALA A 29 -43.44 -41.79 -28.56
CA ALA A 29 -44.69 -41.96 -27.80
C ALA A 29 -44.43 -43.07 -26.74
N ALA A 30 -45.37 -43.25 -25.79
CA ALA A 30 -45.61 -44.38 -24.88
C ALA A 30 -44.83 -44.41 -23.54
N ALA A 31 -45.40 -44.72 -22.37
CA ALA A 31 -46.71 -45.28 -21.94
C ALA A 31 -47.03 -44.72 -20.52
N ALA A 32 -48.22 -44.76 -19.91
CA ALA A 32 -49.29 -45.76 -19.89
C ALA A 32 -50.64 -45.16 -19.40
N LYS A 33 -51.76 -45.79 -19.80
CA LYS A 33 -53.13 -45.64 -19.26
C LYS A 33 -53.28 -46.64 -18.08
N THR A 34 -54.17 -46.49 -17.09
CA THR A 34 -55.66 -46.65 -17.12
C THR A 34 -56.17 -46.31 -15.69
N ALA A 35 -56.94 -45.25 -15.43
CA ALA A 35 -58.40 -45.06 -15.50
C ALA A 35 -59.28 -45.87 -14.50
N THR A 36 -59.93 -45.15 -13.57
CA THR A 36 -61.36 -45.29 -13.20
C THR A 36 -61.90 -44.03 -12.49
N ASN A 37 -62.78 -43.30 -13.20
CA ASN A 37 -64.08 -42.68 -12.84
C ASN A 37 -64.39 -42.33 -11.37
N THR A 38 -65.07 -41.23 -10.97
CA THR A 38 -65.85 -40.17 -11.65
C THR A 38 -66.24 -39.14 -10.58
N SER A 39 -66.25 -37.84 -10.90
CA SER A 39 -67.40 -36.92 -10.70
C SER A 39 -67.08 -35.54 -11.27
N GLN A 40 -68.07 -34.96 -11.93
CA GLN A 40 -68.05 -33.75 -12.74
C GLN A 40 -67.75 -32.46 -11.97
N SER A 41 -67.00 -31.55 -12.60
CA SER A 41 -67.18 -30.09 -12.43
C SER A 41 -66.78 -29.35 -13.71
N THR A 42 -67.77 -28.67 -14.27
CA THR A 42 -67.78 -27.59 -15.28
C THR A 42 -66.45 -26.99 -15.75
N LYS A 43 -66.26 -26.99 -17.09
CA LYS A 43 -65.24 -26.22 -17.82
C LYS A 43 -65.55 -24.72 -17.74
N THR A 44 -64.62 -23.93 -17.19
CA THR A 44 -64.45 -22.51 -17.50
C THR A 44 -63.22 -22.33 -18.38
N THR A 45 -63.42 -21.82 -19.59
CA THR A 45 -62.37 -21.42 -20.53
C THR A 45 -61.56 -20.26 -19.96
N ALA A 46 -60.29 -20.50 -19.61
CA ALA A 46 -59.35 -19.46 -19.21
C ALA A 46 -58.79 -18.74 -20.45
N ASN A 47 -59.09 -17.45 -20.56
CA ASN A 47 -58.56 -16.55 -21.59
C ASN A 47 -57.04 -16.39 -21.46
N LYS A 48 -56.35 -16.47 -22.60
CA LYS A 48 -54.92 -16.17 -22.78
C LYS A 48 -54.62 -14.72 -22.34
N PRO A 49 -53.59 -14.44 -21.53
CA PRO A 49 -53.30 -13.07 -21.08
C PRO A 49 -52.85 -12.19 -22.26
N THR A 50 -53.52 -11.06 -22.43
CA THR A 50 -53.24 -10.04 -23.44
C THR A 50 -51.91 -9.33 -23.14
N ALA A 51 -51.02 -9.21 -24.13
CA ALA A 51 -49.72 -8.53 -23.99
C ALA A 51 -49.89 -7.05 -23.60
N ALA A 52 -49.00 -6.52 -22.76
CA ALA A 52 -49.03 -5.12 -22.30
C ALA A 52 -48.84 -4.12 -23.46
N VAL A 53 -49.54 -2.99 -23.40
CA VAL A 53 -49.51 -1.89 -24.38
C VAL A 53 -48.83 -0.68 -23.76
N TYR A 54 -47.89 -0.07 -24.49
CA TYR A 54 -47.04 1.02 -23.97
C TYR A 54 -47.19 2.34 -24.74
N THR A 55 -48.11 2.41 -25.70
CA THR A 55 -48.43 3.62 -26.44
C THR A 55 -49.94 3.75 -26.57
N LEU A 56 -50.42 4.99 -26.51
CA LEU A 56 -51.81 5.36 -26.77
C LEU A 56 -52.06 5.59 -28.27
N ASP A 57 -51.07 5.35 -29.14
CA ASP A 57 -51.15 5.70 -30.55
C ASP A 57 -52.25 4.98 -31.32
N LYS A 58 -52.67 3.81 -30.83
CA LYS A 58 -53.75 3.01 -31.42
C LYS A 58 -55.13 3.46 -30.98
N LEU A 59 -55.25 4.42 -30.05
CA LEU A 59 -56.54 5.01 -29.72
C LEU A 59 -57.08 5.81 -30.90
N SER A 60 -58.32 5.54 -31.28
CA SER A 60 -59.01 6.28 -32.32
C SER A 60 -59.16 7.75 -31.90
N PRO A 61 -58.87 8.71 -32.81
CA PRO A 61 -59.08 10.12 -32.51
C PRO A 61 -60.58 10.45 -32.42
N VAL A 62 -60.93 11.43 -31.60
CA VAL A 62 -62.28 11.97 -31.49
C VAL A 62 -62.42 13.14 -32.46
N LYS A 63 -63.50 13.18 -33.25
CA LYS A 63 -63.75 14.30 -34.17
C LYS A 63 -64.17 15.55 -33.38
N VAL A 64 -63.51 16.68 -33.67
CA VAL A 64 -63.82 18.00 -33.10
C VAL A 64 -64.69 18.79 -34.08
N THR A 65 -64.41 18.65 -35.38
CA THR A 65 -65.23 19.14 -36.50
C THR A 65 -65.35 18.04 -37.56
N ALA A 66 -65.84 18.37 -38.76
CA ALA A 66 -65.88 17.43 -39.87
C ALA A 66 -64.48 16.96 -40.31
N LYS A 67 -63.48 17.86 -40.32
CA LYS A 67 -62.11 17.58 -40.79
C LYS A 67 -61.05 17.57 -39.68
N SER A 68 -61.37 18.09 -38.50
CA SER A 68 -60.42 18.23 -37.39
C SER A 68 -60.72 17.25 -36.27
N SER A 69 -59.66 16.81 -35.59
CA SER A 69 -59.74 15.75 -34.60
C SER A 69 -58.82 16.00 -33.40
N VAL A 70 -59.05 15.26 -32.34
CA VAL A 70 -58.28 15.31 -31.11
C VAL A 70 -57.89 13.89 -30.69
N LYS A 71 -56.70 13.72 -30.12
CA LYS A 71 -56.16 12.42 -29.68
C LYS A 71 -55.51 12.54 -28.30
N LEU A 72 -55.76 11.56 -27.43
CA LEU A 72 -55.01 11.38 -26.20
C LEU A 72 -53.64 10.76 -26.51
N THR A 73 -52.57 11.48 -26.20
CA THR A 73 -51.20 11.11 -26.61
C THR A 73 -50.29 10.74 -25.45
N ASP A 74 -50.57 11.21 -24.23
CA ASP A 74 -49.82 10.80 -23.03
C ASP A 74 -50.70 10.82 -21.78
N VAL A 75 -50.38 9.93 -20.83
CA VAL A 75 -51.00 9.86 -19.50
C VAL A 75 -49.95 9.44 -18.47
N ASN A 76 -49.82 10.21 -17.39
CA ASN A 76 -48.93 9.95 -16.27
C ASN A 76 -49.70 10.14 -14.94
N LEU A 77 -49.25 9.45 -13.90
CA LEU A 77 -49.86 9.50 -12.57
C LEU A 77 -48.79 9.57 -11.49
N TYR A 78 -48.88 10.53 -10.59
CA TYR A 78 -48.00 10.70 -9.43
C TYR A 78 -48.78 10.46 -8.15
N LYS A 79 -48.38 9.46 -7.36
CA LYS A 79 -49.07 9.11 -6.11
C LYS A 79 -48.57 10.01 -4.99
N GLN A 80 -49.48 10.65 -4.26
CA GLN A 80 -49.17 11.43 -3.06
C GLN A 80 -49.93 10.89 -1.85
N GLU A 81 -49.66 11.45 -0.68
CA GLU A 81 -50.26 11.01 0.57
C GLU A 81 -51.79 11.19 0.57
N ASP A 82 -52.26 12.35 0.10
CA ASP A 82 -53.67 12.74 0.09
C ASP A 82 -54.43 12.36 -1.19
N ALA A 83 -53.79 12.53 -2.35
CA ALA A 83 -54.40 12.31 -3.67
C ALA A 83 -53.35 11.93 -4.72
N ASN A 84 -53.80 11.38 -5.85
CA ASN A 84 -52.92 11.19 -7.01
C ASN A 84 -53.02 12.40 -7.94
N ILE A 85 -51.90 12.87 -8.46
CA ILE A 85 -51.86 13.89 -9.52
C ILE A 85 -51.83 13.17 -10.86
N LEU A 86 -52.92 13.30 -11.62
CA LEU A 86 -53.01 12.85 -13.00
C LEU A 86 -52.52 13.97 -13.91
N THR A 87 -51.67 13.63 -14.87
CA THR A 87 -51.32 14.51 -16.00
C THR A 87 -51.61 13.78 -17.29
N TYR A 88 -52.28 14.43 -18.23
CA TYR A 88 -52.57 13.86 -19.54
C TYR A 88 -52.44 14.89 -20.63
N THR A 89 -51.99 14.44 -21.79
CA THR A 89 -51.70 15.30 -22.92
C THR A 89 -52.58 14.93 -24.10
N ILE A 90 -53.12 15.97 -24.71
CA ILE A 90 -54.04 15.86 -25.83
C ILE A 90 -53.49 16.66 -27.00
N THR A 91 -53.48 16.05 -28.17
CA THR A 91 -53.05 16.68 -29.42
C THR A 91 -54.26 16.91 -30.31
N TYR A 92 -54.55 18.18 -30.58
CA TYR A 92 -55.53 18.61 -31.55
C TYR A 92 -54.87 18.75 -32.92
N THR A 93 -55.56 18.30 -33.96
CA THR A 93 -55.16 18.48 -35.36
C THR A 93 -56.27 19.20 -36.09
N ASN A 94 -55.97 20.42 -36.54
CA ASN A 94 -56.90 21.26 -37.27
C ASN A 94 -56.61 21.21 -38.78
N ASN A 95 -57.42 20.46 -39.51
CA ASN A 95 -57.36 20.39 -40.98
C ASN A 95 -58.39 21.31 -41.65
N GLU A 96 -59.03 22.22 -40.90
CA GLU A 96 -59.88 23.26 -41.49
C GLU A 96 -59.03 24.39 -42.08
N ALA A 97 -59.64 25.20 -42.94
CA ALA A 97 -59.03 26.42 -43.48
C ALA A 97 -59.03 27.60 -42.49
N ARG A 98 -59.73 27.46 -41.35
CA ARG A 98 -59.85 28.49 -40.30
C ARG A 98 -59.32 27.97 -38.97
N SER A 99 -58.92 28.88 -38.09
CA SER A 99 -58.55 28.53 -36.73
C SER A 99 -59.75 28.01 -35.93
N ILE A 100 -59.50 27.10 -34.99
CA ILE A 100 -60.52 26.59 -34.05
C ILE A 100 -60.31 27.26 -32.69
N PRO A 101 -61.30 27.97 -32.15
CA PRO A 101 -61.21 28.54 -30.81
C PRO A 101 -61.30 27.43 -29.76
N LEU A 102 -60.33 27.37 -28.84
CA LEU A 102 -60.28 26.36 -27.77
C LEU A 102 -61.24 26.65 -26.63
N ILE A 103 -61.79 27.87 -26.52
CA ILE A 103 -62.81 28.18 -25.49
C ILE A 103 -64.08 27.33 -25.67
N ASP A 104 -64.33 26.86 -26.89
CA ASP A 104 -65.46 26.00 -27.23
C ASP A 104 -65.26 24.54 -26.79
N TYR A 105 -64.04 24.12 -26.45
CA TYR A 105 -63.69 22.71 -26.23
C TYR A 105 -62.86 22.51 -24.96
N TRP A 106 -63.23 21.52 -24.16
CA TRP A 106 -62.45 21.11 -22.99
C TRP A 106 -62.55 19.62 -22.77
N THR A 107 -61.87 19.14 -21.73
CA THR A 107 -61.94 17.74 -21.33
C THR A 107 -62.42 17.59 -19.90
N LYS A 108 -62.99 16.43 -19.59
CA LYS A 108 -63.27 16.01 -18.22
C LYS A 108 -62.69 14.62 -18.01
N VAL A 109 -62.23 14.37 -16.79
CA VAL A 109 -61.80 13.03 -16.38
C VAL A 109 -62.89 12.46 -15.49
N ARG A 110 -63.29 11.21 -15.73
CA ARG A 110 -64.20 10.49 -14.84
C ARG A 110 -63.77 9.04 -14.63
N THR A 111 -64.22 8.43 -13.55
CA THR A 111 -64.04 6.99 -13.33
C THR A 111 -65.00 6.16 -14.18
N LYS A 112 -64.75 4.86 -14.27
CA LYS A 112 -65.72 3.89 -14.79
C LYS A 112 -67.04 3.86 -14.00
N SER A 113 -67.01 4.29 -12.73
CA SER A 113 -68.21 4.49 -11.88
C SER A 113 -68.86 5.88 -12.05
N ASN A 114 -68.44 6.67 -13.03
CA ASN A 114 -68.95 8.01 -13.37
C ASN A 114 -68.68 9.13 -12.34
N THR A 115 -67.75 8.95 -11.40
CA THR A 115 -67.25 10.06 -10.56
C THR A 115 -66.41 11.00 -11.43
N VAL A 116 -66.77 12.29 -11.49
CA VAL A 116 -66.09 13.29 -12.32
C VAL A 116 -65.03 14.03 -11.50
N TYR A 117 -63.86 14.22 -12.09
CA TYR A 117 -62.75 14.99 -11.53
C TYR A 117 -62.53 16.27 -12.35
N PRO A 118 -62.39 17.43 -11.68
CA PRO A 118 -62.08 18.68 -12.36
C PRO A 118 -60.67 18.64 -12.95
N THR A 119 -60.54 19.15 -14.17
CA THR A 119 -59.29 19.15 -14.94
C THR A 119 -58.87 20.57 -15.25
N ASN A 120 -57.59 20.86 -15.12
CA ASN A 120 -57.03 22.19 -15.35
C ASN A 120 -55.95 22.11 -16.44
N LEU A 121 -55.80 23.17 -17.24
CA LEU A 121 -54.64 23.32 -18.12
C LEU A 121 -53.41 23.70 -17.29
N THR A 122 -52.26 23.13 -17.65
CA THR A 122 -50.96 23.57 -17.12
C THR A 122 -50.72 25.05 -17.45
N THR A 123 -49.97 25.77 -16.61
CA THR A 123 -49.78 27.22 -16.77
C THR A 123 -49.20 27.58 -18.15
N LYS A 124 -48.25 26.78 -18.65
CA LYS A 124 -47.65 26.95 -19.99
C LYS A 124 -48.65 26.82 -21.14
N ASP A 125 -49.74 26.10 -20.94
CA ASP A 125 -50.75 25.84 -21.96
C ASP A 125 -52.00 26.75 -21.84
N GLN A 126 -52.18 27.46 -20.72
CA GLN A 126 -53.34 28.35 -20.51
C GLN A 126 -53.42 29.50 -21.52
N GLY A 127 -52.27 29.97 -22.03
CA GLY A 127 -52.19 31.01 -23.05
C GLY A 127 -52.61 30.57 -24.46
N LYS A 128 -52.70 29.26 -24.71
CA LYS A 128 -53.05 28.70 -26.02
C LYS A 128 -54.58 28.76 -26.21
N LYS A 129 -55.08 29.80 -26.88
CA LYS A 129 -56.53 30.04 -27.04
C LYS A 129 -57.12 29.54 -28.36
N THR A 130 -56.31 29.31 -29.38
CA THR A 130 -56.77 28.88 -30.71
C THR A 130 -55.84 27.82 -31.29
N ILE A 131 -56.39 26.91 -32.10
CA ILE A 131 -55.61 25.98 -32.93
C ILE A 131 -55.55 26.59 -34.33
N PRO A 132 -54.38 27.01 -34.84
CA PRO A 132 -54.26 27.60 -36.18
C PRO A 132 -54.76 26.66 -37.29
N ALA A 133 -55.14 27.22 -38.44
CA ALA A 133 -55.53 26.44 -39.61
C ALA A 133 -54.37 25.53 -40.09
N GLN A 134 -54.70 24.34 -40.60
CA GLN A 134 -53.73 23.37 -41.13
C GLN A 134 -52.57 23.04 -40.17
N SER A 135 -52.84 23.00 -38.86
CA SER A 135 -51.82 22.86 -37.83
C SER A 135 -52.23 21.87 -36.75
N SER A 136 -51.29 21.51 -35.88
CA SER A 136 -51.57 20.74 -34.67
C SER A 136 -51.11 21.49 -33.43
N LEU A 137 -51.86 21.34 -32.34
CA LEU A 137 -51.58 21.97 -31.06
C LEU A 137 -51.70 20.93 -29.95
N THR A 138 -50.71 20.90 -29.08
CA THR A 138 -50.69 19.99 -27.91
C THR A 138 -50.96 20.77 -26.64
N LEU A 139 -51.88 20.25 -25.83
CA LEU A 139 -52.29 20.78 -24.54
C LEU A 139 -52.14 19.70 -23.47
N THR A 140 -51.59 20.07 -22.33
CA THR A 140 -51.40 19.23 -21.16
C THR A 140 -52.34 19.70 -20.06
N TYR A 141 -53.09 18.74 -19.53
CA TYR A 141 -54.04 18.93 -18.45
C TYR A 141 -53.59 18.17 -17.21
N TYR A 142 -54.06 18.61 -16.05
CA TYR A 142 -53.86 17.91 -14.79
C TYR A 142 -55.15 17.84 -13.97
N ALA A 143 -55.26 16.83 -13.12
CA ALA A 143 -56.36 16.65 -12.18
C ALA A 143 -55.88 15.99 -10.88
N LYS A 144 -56.49 16.33 -9.75
CA LYS A 144 -56.33 15.59 -8.49
C LYS A 144 -57.37 14.48 -8.46
N VAL A 145 -56.93 13.22 -8.45
CA VAL A 145 -57.80 12.03 -8.43
C VAL A 145 -57.60 11.23 -7.16
N ALA A 146 -58.57 10.39 -6.78
CA ALA A 146 -58.49 9.62 -5.53
C ALA A 146 -57.28 8.65 -5.53
N LYS A 147 -56.67 8.47 -4.35
CA LYS A 147 -55.41 7.72 -4.15
C LYS A 147 -55.42 6.28 -4.67
N HIS A 148 -56.57 5.60 -4.59
CA HIS A 148 -56.71 4.21 -5.03
C HIS A 148 -56.84 4.05 -6.55
N LEU A 149 -57.09 5.13 -7.28
CA LEU A 149 -57.30 5.09 -8.73
C LEU A 149 -55.98 4.94 -9.48
N THR A 150 -56.01 4.14 -10.54
CA THR A 150 -54.95 4.00 -11.54
C THR A 150 -55.37 4.65 -12.86
N ALA A 151 -54.43 4.83 -13.79
CA ALA A 151 -54.75 5.37 -15.12
C ALA A 151 -55.87 4.56 -15.82
N ASN A 152 -55.87 3.23 -15.67
CA ASN A 152 -56.82 2.34 -16.33
C ASN A 152 -58.25 2.42 -15.75
N ASP A 153 -58.43 3.11 -14.62
CA ASP A 153 -59.73 3.35 -14.00
C ASP A 153 -60.42 4.61 -14.52
N LEU A 154 -59.70 5.40 -15.34
CA LEU A 154 -60.11 6.72 -15.80
C LEU A 154 -60.55 6.71 -17.27
N ILE A 155 -61.51 7.59 -17.56
CA ILE A 155 -62.06 7.87 -18.89
C ILE A 155 -61.94 9.37 -19.13
N PHE A 156 -61.49 9.75 -20.33
CA PHE A 156 -61.25 11.14 -20.72
C PHE A 156 -62.30 11.55 -21.73
N ASP A 157 -63.27 12.35 -21.30
CA ASP A 157 -64.33 12.86 -22.16
C ASP A 157 -63.87 14.14 -22.86
N VAL A 158 -64.17 14.27 -24.15
CA VAL A 158 -63.98 15.50 -24.94
C VAL A 158 -65.34 16.18 -25.06
N ILE A 159 -65.40 17.45 -24.65
CA ILE A 159 -66.65 18.20 -24.50
C ILE A 159 -66.59 19.47 -25.34
N LYS A 160 -67.74 19.88 -25.85
CA LYS A 160 -67.95 21.15 -26.52
C LYS A 160 -69.10 21.91 -25.86
N TRP A 161 -69.03 23.24 -25.83
CA TRP A 161 -70.21 24.06 -25.54
C TRP A 161 -71.32 23.79 -26.56
N ASP A 162 -72.52 23.51 -26.05
CA ASP A 162 -73.75 23.39 -26.82
C ASP A 162 -74.91 23.90 -25.95
N PHE A 163 -75.32 25.15 -26.19
CA PHE A 163 -76.36 25.80 -25.41
C PHE A 163 -77.75 25.14 -25.52
N SER A 164 -77.90 24.13 -26.39
CA SER A 164 -79.12 23.31 -26.51
C SER A 164 -79.14 22.08 -25.58
N GLN A 165 -78.03 21.74 -24.93
CA GLN A 165 -77.91 20.55 -24.07
C GLN A 165 -78.03 20.91 -22.57
N PRO A 166 -78.41 19.94 -21.71
CA PRO A 166 -78.31 20.12 -20.26
C PRO A 166 -76.89 20.50 -19.83
N ASN A 167 -76.78 21.47 -18.92
CA ASN A 167 -75.50 22.07 -18.48
C ASN A 167 -74.69 22.73 -19.61
N PHE A 168 -75.30 22.91 -20.79
CA PHE A 168 -74.72 23.44 -22.01
C PHE A 168 -73.51 22.63 -22.54
N GLU A 169 -73.43 21.34 -22.22
CA GLU A 169 -72.29 20.48 -22.59
C GLU A 169 -72.70 19.39 -23.58
N LYS A 170 -72.01 19.33 -24.73
CA LYS A 170 -72.09 18.20 -25.65
C LYS A 170 -70.82 17.38 -25.61
N LYS A 171 -70.95 16.11 -25.24
CA LYS A 171 -69.85 15.12 -25.33
C LYS A 171 -69.60 14.73 -26.79
N LEU A 172 -68.41 15.06 -27.30
CA LEU A 172 -68.00 14.73 -28.67
C LEU A 172 -67.46 13.30 -28.79
N GLY A 173 -66.87 12.77 -27.72
CA GLY A 173 -66.30 11.44 -27.68
C GLY A 173 -65.52 11.20 -26.40
N THR A 174 -64.94 10.00 -26.28
CA THR A 174 -64.25 9.57 -25.06
C THR A 174 -63.02 8.75 -25.39
N PHE A 175 -61.94 8.91 -24.62
CA PHE A 175 -60.81 8.00 -24.62
C PHE A 175 -60.89 7.06 -23.42
N GLN A 176 -60.91 5.76 -23.68
CA GLN A 176 -60.77 4.73 -22.66
C GLN A 176 -59.36 4.16 -22.74
N ILE A 177 -58.67 4.12 -21.61
CA ILE A 177 -57.35 3.51 -21.54
C ILE A 177 -57.51 1.98 -21.60
N PRO A 178 -56.78 1.28 -22.49
CA PRO A 178 -56.80 -0.17 -22.55
C PRO A 178 -56.42 -0.80 -21.20
N SER A 179 -57.07 -1.89 -20.80
CA SER A 179 -56.82 -2.55 -19.49
C SER A 179 -55.38 -3.06 -19.33
N ASN A 180 -54.69 -3.31 -20.45
CA ASN A 180 -53.29 -3.74 -20.52
C ASN A 180 -52.31 -2.58 -20.76
N TYR A 181 -52.77 -1.31 -20.72
CA TYR A 181 -51.89 -0.16 -20.84
C TYR A 181 -51.05 0.01 -19.57
N VAL A 182 -49.77 0.32 -19.77
CA VAL A 182 -48.81 0.60 -18.71
C VAL A 182 -48.18 1.97 -18.96
N THR A 183 -48.32 2.88 -17.99
CA THR A 183 -47.80 4.26 -18.08
C THR A 183 -46.27 4.33 -18.02
N ALA A 184 -45.62 3.29 -17.49
CA ALA A 184 -44.18 3.22 -17.38
C ALA A 184 -43.52 2.71 -18.67
N THR A 185 -42.59 3.49 -19.19
CA THR A 185 -41.74 3.16 -20.33
C THR A 185 -40.87 1.96 -19.98
N GLN A 186 -40.89 0.91 -20.81
CA GLN A 186 -40.13 -0.32 -20.55
C GLN A 186 -38.63 -0.13 -20.66
N THR A 187 -37.89 -1.01 -19.98
CA THR A 187 -36.42 -1.07 -20.04
C THR A 187 -35.93 -1.15 -21.49
N GLY A 188 -34.88 -0.37 -21.81
CA GLY A 188 -34.28 -0.32 -23.15
C GLY A 188 -35.09 0.47 -24.19
N LYS A 189 -36.23 1.06 -23.82
CA LYS A 189 -36.98 2.02 -24.66
C LYS A 189 -36.80 3.43 -24.13
N TYR A 190 -36.98 4.42 -25.00
CA TYR A 190 -37.00 5.83 -24.63
C TYR A 190 -38.42 6.39 -24.69
N LYS A 191 -38.68 7.44 -23.91
CA LYS A 191 -39.87 8.30 -24.01
C LYS A 191 -39.41 9.71 -24.33
N SER A 192 -40.07 10.37 -25.26
CA SER A 192 -39.82 11.77 -25.55
C SER A 192 -40.55 12.64 -24.52
N ILE A 193 -39.82 13.36 -23.68
CA ILE A 193 -40.33 14.31 -22.68
C ILE A 193 -40.04 15.72 -23.19
N ARG A 194 -40.98 16.67 -23.04
CA ARG A 194 -40.69 18.08 -23.34
C ARG A 194 -40.04 18.73 -22.13
N MET A 195 -38.77 19.09 -22.24
CA MET A 195 -38.04 19.88 -21.23
C MET A 195 -37.82 21.29 -21.77
N ASN A 196 -38.37 22.31 -21.11
CA ASN A 196 -38.36 23.70 -21.60
C ASN A 196 -38.83 23.83 -23.07
N ASP A 197 -39.92 23.14 -23.42
CA ASP A 197 -40.46 22.99 -24.77
C ASP A 197 -39.57 22.30 -25.82
N ILE A 198 -38.45 21.69 -25.42
CA ILE A 198 -37.56 20.94 -26.29
C ILE A 198 -37.85 19.42 -26.13
N PRO A 199 -38.05 18.66 -27.21
CA PRO A 199 -38.24 17.21 -27.11
C PRO A 199 -36.92 16.51 -26.77
N ILE A 200 -36.86 15.91 -25.59
CA ILE A 200 -35.72 15.14 -25.08
C ILE A 200 -36.11 13.66 -25.04
N LYS A 201 -35.37 12.82 -25.77
CA LYS A 201 -35.52 11.37 -25.62
C LYS A 201 -34.82 10.95 -24.34
N THR A 202 -35.60 10.50 -23.38
CA THR A 202 -35.11 10.05 -22.08
C THR A 202 -35.26 8.54 -21.97
N SER A 203 -34.25 7.86 -21.45
CA SER A 203 -34.30 6.43 -21.14
C SER A 203 -33.43 6.11 -19.94
N VAL A 204 -33.71 5.01 -19.25
CA VAL A 204 -32.84 4.51 -18.17
C VAL A 204 -31.94 3.42 -18.75
N SER A 205 -30.62 3.62 -18.63
CA SER A 205 -29.63 2.69 -19.17
C SER A 205 -29.19 1.66 -18.13
N ARG A 206 -29.01 2.06 -16.88
CA ARG A 206 -28.49 1.18 -15.82
C ARG A 206 -29.00 1.60 -14.44
N VAL A 207 -29.15 0.62 -13.55
CA VAL A 207 -29.40 0.82 -12.12
C VAL A 207 -28.50 -0.06 -11.27
N ASN A 208 -27.76 0.57 -10.37
CA ASN A 208 -26.89 -0.09 -9.41
C ASN A 208 -27.45 0.11 -8.00
N ILE A 209 -27.56 -0.97 -7.24
CA ILE A 209 -28.03 -0.93 -5.85
C ILE A 209 -26.87 -1.36 -4.94
N PHE A 210 -26.55 -0.51 -3.97
CA PHE A 210 -25.50 -0.74 -2.98
C PHE A 210 -26.18 -0.97 -1.63
N PRO A 211 -26.31 -2.23 -1.17
CA PRO A 211 -26.85 -2.50 0.15
C PRO A 211 -25.85 -2.08 1.23
N SER A 212 -26.35 -1.45 2.28
CA SER A 212 -25.64 -1.07 3.51
C SER A 212 -26.48 -1.49 4.72
N ASP A 213 -25.89 -1.40 5.90
CA ASP A 213 -26.55 -1.77 7.15
C ASP A 213 -27.84 -0.99 7.41
N ASP A 214 -27.93 0.29 7.03
CA ASP A 214 -29.12 1.13 7.26
C ASP A 214 -29.95 1.41 5.98
N TYR A 215 -29.28 1.47 4.81
CA TYR A 215 -29.91 1.90 3.56
C TYR A 215 -29.45 1.05 2.35
N HIS A 216 -30.32 0.97 1.34
CA HIS A 216 -29.97 0.67 -0.05
C HIS A 216 -29.67 1.99 -0.76
N TYR A 217 -28.43 2.23 -1.16
CA TYR A 217 -28.12 3.33 -2.06
C TYR A 217 -28.48 2.91 -3.48
N VAL A 218 -29.31 3.68 -4.17
CA VAL A 218 -29.78 3.37 -5.52
C VAL A 218 -29.26 4.41 -6.49
N ASN A 219 -28.34 3.99 -7.36
CA ASN A 219 -27.82 4.80 -8.45
C ASN A 219 -28.58 4.51 -9.74
N VAL A 220 -29.05 5.57 -10.40
CA VAL A 220 -29.80 5.49 -11.66
C VAL A 220 -29.06 6.28 -12.73
N ALA A 221 -28.67 5.60 -13.82
CA ALA A 221 -28.09 6.22 -15.00
C ALA A 221 -29.18 6.48 -16.05
N VAL A 222 -29.35 7.74 -16.43
CA VAL A 222 -30.39 8.25 -17.31
C VAL A 222 -29.74 8.80 -18.57
N ASN A 223 -30.06 8.21 -19.72
CA ASN A 223 -29.63 8.71 -21.01
C ASN A 223 -30.63 9.76 -21.51
N VAL A 224 -30.12 10.93 -21.88
CA VAL A 224 -30.88 12.03 -22.47
C VAL A 224 -30.28 12.38 -23.84
N GLU A 225 -31.14 12.53 -24.83
CA GLU A 225 -30.78 12.96 -26.19
C GLU A 225 -31.67 14.13 -26.60
N ASN A 226 -31.06 15.25 -27.00
CA ASN A 226 -31.80 16.39 -27.50
C ASN A 226 -32.28 16.13 -28.93
N ALA A 227 -33.57 15.84 -29.10
CA ALA A 227 -34.19 15.61 -30.41
C ALA A 227 -34.80 16.89 -31.01
N GLY A 228 -34.61 18.05 -30.36
CA GLY A 228 -35.06 19.34 -30.84
C GLY A 228 -34.00 20.10 -31.62
N PHE A 229 -34.36 21.30 -32.05
CA PHE A 229 -33.50 22.21 -32.82
C PHE A 229 -32.91 23.36 -31.97
N LYS A 230 -33.24 23.41 -30.68
CA LYS A 230 -32.74 24.42 -29.72
C LYS A 230 -31.84 23.74 -28.68
N MET A 231 -30.87 24.48 -28.16
CA MET A 231 -30.05 24.05 -27.03
C MET A 231 -30.93 23.91 -25.78
N LEU A 232 -30.79 22.81 -25.05
CA LEU A 232 -31.33 22.65 -23.71
C LEU A 232 -30.26 23.08 -22.71
N GLU A 233 -30.62 23.92 -21.76
CA GLU A 233 -29.72 24.39 -20.70
C GLU A 233 -30.41 24.29 -19.35
N ASN A 234 -29.73 23.62 -18.41
CA ASN A 234 -30.09 23.44 -17.00
C ASN A 234 -31.61 23.33 -16.70
N PRO A 235 -32.28 22.27 -17.19
CA PRO A 235 -33.73 22.18 -17.07
C PRO A 235 -34.15 21.86 -15.63
N ALA A 236 -35.12 22.61 -15.09
CA ALA A 236 -35.61 22.48 -13.72
C ALA A 236 -36.59 21.30 -13.54
N TYR A 237 -36.09 20.07 -13.70
CA TYR A 237 -36.86 18.83 -13.50
C TYR A 237 -36.34 18.03 -12.30
N LYS A 238 -37.27 17.50 -11.52
CA LYS A 238 -36.98 16.62 -10.39
C LYS A 238 -37.10 15.16 -10.81
N TYR A 239 -36.23 14.32 -10.27
CA TYR A 239 -36.24 12.88 -10.50
C TYR A 239 -36.55 12.19 -9.17
N VAL A 240 -37.36 11.14 -9.19
CA VAL A 240 -37.64 10.31 -8.01
C VAL A 240 -37.58 8.83 -8.37
N VAL A 241 -37.12 8.00 -7.43
CA VAL A 241 -37.31 6.54 -7.50
C VAL A 241 -38.59 6.19 -6.75
N LYS A 242 -39.46 5.47 -7.42
CA LYS A 242 -40.70 4.95 -6.88
C LYS A 242 -40.58 3.45 -6.64
N THR A 243 -40.91 3.03 -5.44
CA THR A 243 -40.95 1.61 -5.03
C THR A 243 -42.25 0.94 -5.47
N ALA A 244 -42.29 -0.40 -5.46
CA ALA A 244 -43.50 -1.16 -5.80
C ALA A 244 -44.73 -0.78 -4.95
N ASN A 245 -44.51 -0.36 -3.69
CA ASN A 245 -45.58 0.08 -2.79
C ASN A 245 -46.03 1.53 -3.04
N GLY A 246 -45.37 2.25 -3.94
CA GLY A 246 -45.72 3.62 -4.33
C GLY A 246 -44.98 4.73 -3.58
N ASN A 247 -44.12 4.40 -2.61
CA ASN A 247 -43.27 5.39 -1.94
C ASN A 247 -42.26 5.96 -2.92
N SER A 248 -42.07 7.28 -2.88
CA SER A 248 -41.15 8.02 -3.75
C SER A 248 -39.97 8.55 -2.95
N TYR A 249 -38.76 8.36 -3.47
CA TYR A 249 -37.49 8.80 -2.89
C TYR A 249 -36.80 9.76 -3.88
N PRO A 250 -36.50 11.01 -3.48
CA PRO A 250 -35.84 11.97 -4.35
C PRO A 250 -34.48 11.48 -4.85
N LEU A 251 -34.23 11.65 -6.14
CA LEU A 251 -32.95 11.38 -6.78
C LEU A 251 -32.12 12.66 -6.81
N VAL A 252 -30.91 12.58 -6.28
CA VAL A 252 -29.93 13.67 -6.25
C VAL A 252 -28.89 13.43 -7.36
N PRO A 253 -28.64 14.41 -8.25
CA PRO A 253 -27.64 14.26 -9.31
C PRO A 253 -26.21 14.24 -8.76
N ASP A 254 -25.33 13.50 -9.44
CA ASP A 254 -23.88 13.64 -9.25
C ASP A 254 -23.37 14.98 -9.82
N ASN A 255 -22.13 15.36 -9.51
CA ASN A 255 -21.58 16.66 -9.94
C ASN A 255 -21.60 16.85 -11.46
N SER A 256 -21.30 15.80 -12.23
CA SER A 256 -21.32 15.86 -13.71
C SER A 256 -22.74 16.00 -14.30
N SER A 257 -23.76 15.78 -13.46
CA SER A 257 -25.17 15.74 -13.81
C SER A 257 -26.00 16.88 -13.21
N LYS A 258 -25.42 17.70 -12.30
CA LYS A 258 -26.11 18.84 -11.66
C LYS A 258 -26.47 19.93 -12.67
N GLU A 259 -25.48 20.39 -13.41
CA GLU A 259 -25.63 21.40 -14.45
C GLU A 259 -25.22 20.77 -15.78
N TYR A 260 -26.13 20.79 -16.76
CA TYR A 260 -25.84 20.26 -18.07
C TYR A 260 -26.51 21.07 -19.18
N LYS A 261 -25.84 21.08 -20.32
CA LYS A 261 -26.34 21.58 -21.59
C LYS A 261 -26.35 20.45 -22.61
N LEU A 262 -27.30 20.51 -23.55
CA LEU A 262 -27.39 19.57 -24.67
C LEU A 262 -27.64 20.34 -25.95
N GLN A 263 -26.70 20.29 -26.88
CA GLN A 263 -26.88 20.77 -28.25
C GLN A 263 -27.88 19.89 -29.02
N PRO A 264 -28.49 20.40 -30.10
CA PRO A 264 -29.29 19.58 -31.00
C PRO A 264 -28.57 18.30 -31.43
N GLY A 265 -29.19 17.13 -31.21
CA GLY A 265 -28.63 15.81 -31.52
C GLY A 265 -27.64 15.23 -30.50
N GLU A 266 -27.20 16.02 -29.51
CA GLU A 266 -26.25 15.59 -28.49
C GLU A 266 -26.89 14.57 -27.52
N LYS A 267 -26.08 13.60 -27.09
CA LYS A 267 -26.44 12.58 -26.09
C LYS A 267 -25.57 12.71 -24.86
N LYS A 268 -26.18 12.68 -23.67
CA LYS A 268 -25.48 12.65 -22.38
C LYS A 268 -26.08 11.59 -21.47
N THR A 269 -25.25 11.01 -20.60
CA THR A 269 -25.71 10.16 -19.50
C THR A 269 -25.63 10.96 -18.21
N LEU A 270 -26.75 11.09 -17.51
CA LEU A 270 -26.86 11.70 -16.19
C LEU A 270 -26.92 10.61 -15.14
N ASN A 271 -26.22 10.75 -14.02
CA ASN A 271 -26.30 9.82 -12.90
C ASN A 271 -26.94 10.49 -11.70
N PHE A 272 -27.85 9.76 -11.07
CA PHE A 272 -28.53 10.19 -9.86
C PHE A 272 -28.42 9.13 -8.76
N MET A 273 -28.52 9.53 -7.50
CA MET A 273 -28.48 8.65 -6.34
C MET A 273 -29.61 8.96 -5.36
N THR A 274 -30.09 7.94 -4.65
CA THR A 274 -30.98 8.11 -3.50
C THR A 274 -30.68 7.06 -2.43
N MET A 275 -31.12 7.32 -1.20
CA MET A 275 -31.07 6.37 -0.08
C MET A 275 -32.48 5.83 0.19
N ILE A 276 -32.64 4.52 0.09
CA ILE A 276 -33.88 3.83 0.43
C ILE A 276 -33.62 3.00 1.70
N PRO A 277 -34.40 3.15 2.79
CA PRO A 277 -34.18 2.36 4.01
C PRO A 277 -34.09 0.86 3.73
N ASN A 278 -33.17 0.15 4.38
CA ASN A 278 -32.87 -1.26 4.09
C ASN A 278 -34.09 -2.21 4.19
N LYS A 279 -35.09 -1.85 5.03
CA LYS A 279 -36.36 -2.57 5.24
C LYS A 279 -37.30 -2.49 4.04
N VAL A 280 -37.10 -1.52 3.15
CA VAL A 280 -37.94 -1.30 1.98
C VAL A 280 -37.43 -2.17 0.84
N LYS A 281 -38.33 -2.95 0.23
CA LYS A 281 -37.97 -3.80 -0.90
C LYS A 281 -37.65 -2.95 -2.13
N VAL A 282 -36.53 -3.27 -2.78
CA VAL A 282 -36.01 -2.57 -3.95
C VAL A 282 -36.21 -3.36 -5.26
N ASP A 283 -37.22 -4.23 -5.30
CA ASP A 283 -37.68 -4.88 -6.53
C ASP A 283 -38.69 -4.00 -7.28
N LYS A 284 -38.72 -4.12 -8.62
CA LYS A 284 -39.66 -3.43 -9.52
C LYS A 284 -39.69 -1.90 -9.33
N LEU A 285 -38.53 -1.30 -9.13
CA LEU A 285 -38.40 0.15 -9.03
C LEU A 285 -38.77 0.84 -10.35
N GLU A 286 -39.33 2.04 -10.25
CA GLU A 286 -39.59 2.94 -11.38
C GLU A 286 -38.88 4.27 -11.13
N MET A 287 -38.33 4.91 -12.16
CA MET A 287 -37.95 6.32 -12.10
C MET A 287 -39.09 7.18 -12.65
N GLN A 288 -39.42 8.24 -11.94
CA GLN A 288 -40.38 9.24 -12.39
C GLN A 288 -39.71 10.60 -12.54
N VAL A 289 -40.02 11.28 -13.64
CA VAL A 289 -39.57 12.64 -13.95
C VAL A 289 -40.72 13.58 -13.65
N LEU A 290 -40.45 14.62 -12.86
CA LEU A 290 -41.41 15.55 -12.32
C LEU A 290 -41.06 16.97 -12.77
N GLU A 291 -42.07 17.72 -13.22
CA GLU A 291 -42.01 19.14 -13.54
C GLU A 291 -42.76 19.92 -12.46
N GLU A 292 -42.18 21.01 -11.96
CA GLU A 292 -42.87 21.89 -11.03
C GLU A 292 -43.54 23.03 -11.79
N ASP A 293 -44.86 23.14 -11.67
CA ASP A 293 -45.61 24.29 -12.15
C ASP A 293 -45.70 25.30 -10.99
N GLU A 294 -44.73 26.22 -10.92
CA GLU A 294 -44.60 27.19 -9.82
C GLU A 294 -45.83 28.08 -9.67
N THR A 295 -46.46 28.45 -10.79
CA THR A 295 -47.66 29.30 -10.80
C THR A 295 -48.88 28.56 -10.24
N ALA A 296 -49.08 27.30 -10.65
CA ALA A 296 -50.15 26.46 -10.14
C ALA A 296 -49.81 25.78 -8.80
N LYS A 297 -48.57 25.94 -8.29
CA LYS A 297 -48.04 25.33 -7.07
C LYS A 297 -48.28 23.81 -7.03
N ILE A 298 -48.01 23.12 -8.13
CA ILE A 298 -48.25 21.69 -8.28
C ILE A 298 -47.09 20.99 -8.96
N THR A 299 -46.77 19.78 -8.51
CA THR A 299 -45.76 18.91 -9.13
C THR A 299 -46.43 17.92 -10.09
N LEU A 300 -46.03 17.95 -11.36
CA LEU A 300 -46.64 17.21 -12.45
C LEU A 300 -45.72 16.09 -12.94
N PRO A 301 -46.18 14.84 -13.03
CA PRO A 301 -45.41 13.76 -13.65
C PRO A 301 -45.39 13.88 -15.18
N VAL A 302 -44.21 13.90 -15.77
CA VAL A 302 -44.03 14.02 -17.23
C VAL A 302 -43.47 12.76 -17.88
N GLY A 303 -42.95 11.82 -17.09
CA GLY A 303 -42.51 10.53 -17.59
C GLY A 303 -42.26 9.53 -16.47
N THR A 304 -42.55 8.26 -16.74
CA THR A 304 -42.24 7.14 -15.85
C THR A 304 -41.47 6.08 -16.63
N PHE A 305 -40.45 5.50 -16.01
CA PHE A 305 -39.54 4.53 -16.62
C PHE A 305 -39.35 3.35 -15.68
N VAL A 306 -39.55 2.14 -16.19
CA VAL A 306 -39.22 0.93 -15.44
C VAL A 306 -37.70 0.84 -15.30
N LEU A 307 -37.21 0.74 -14.08
CA LEU A 307 -35.79 0.52 -13.85
C LEU A 307 -35.41 -0.89 -14.31
N PRO A 308 -34.32 -1.07 -15.08
CA PRO A 308 -33.80 -2.39 -15.39
C PRO A 308 -33.58 -3.19 -14.10
N LYS A 309 -33.71 -4.52 -14.18
CA LYS A 309 -33.26 -5.39 -13.09
C LYS A 309 -31.82 -4.98 -12.77
N SER A 310 -31.55 -4.66 -11.50
CA SER A 310 -30.23 -4.22 -11.10
C SER A 310 -29.20 -5.24 -11.59
N THR A 311 -28.18 -4.77 -12.29
CA THR A 311 -27.06 -5.62 -12.68
C THR A 311 -26.38 -6.02 -11.39
N THR A 312 -26.67 -7.23 -10.92
CA THR A 312 -26.15 -7.86 -9.70
C THR A 312 -24.67 -8.23 -9.81
N ASN A 313 -23.88 -7.51 -10.62
CA ASN A 313 -22.44 -7.44 -10.49
C ASN A 313 -22.12 -6.58 -9.27
N SER A 314 -22.51 -7.16 -8.14
CA SER A 314 -22.68 -6.64 -6.81
C SER A 314 -21.62 -5.61 -6.46
N SER A 315 -22.07 -4.46 -6.01
CA SER A 315 -21.21 -3.47 -5.41
C SER A 315 -20.35 -4.04 -4.28
N ASN A 316 -20.82 -5.12 -3.64
CA ASN A 316 -20.03 -6.01 -2.79
C ASN A 316 -19.21 -6.99 -3.64
N VAL A 317 -17.92 -6.70 -3.73
CA VAL A 317 -16.90 -7.56 -4.30
C VAL A 317 -16.46 -8.53 -3.20
N LYS A 318 -16.55 -9.83 -3.46
CA LYS A 318 -16.07 -10.85 -2.51
C LYS A 318 -14.55 -10.72 -2.31
N ALA A 319 -14.02 -11.30 -1.25
CA ALA A 319 -12.57 -11.40 -1.04
C ALA A 319 -11.88 -11.93 -2.31
N TYR A 320 -10.80 -11.25 -2.72
CA TYR A 320 -10.06 -11.48 -3.97
C TYR A 320 -10.85 -11.32 -5.29
N GLY A 321 -12.13 -10.92 -5.23
CA GLY A 321 -12.96 -10.69 -6.40
C GLY A 321 -12.50 -9.46 -7.19
N GLU A 322 -12.72 -9.50 -8.50
CA GLU A 322 -12.45 -8.38 -9.40
C GLU A 322 -13.73 -7.62 -9.75
N LYS A 323 -13.61 -6.29 -9.82
CA LYS A 323 -14.66 -5.40 -10.32
C LYS A 323 -14.12 -4.57 -11.46
N VAL A 324 -14.82 -4.55 -12.59
CA VAL A 324 -14.47 -3.67 -13.70
C VAL A 324 -15.29 -2.37 -13.59
N ILE A 325 -14.59 -1.27 -13.39
CA ILE A 325 -15.13 0.09 -13.36
C ILE A 325 -14.89 0.77 -14.71
N THR A 326 -15.66 1.81 -15.00
CA THR A 326 -15.51 2.60 -16.25
C THR A 326 -15.10 4.03 -15.89
N ILE A 327 -13.94 4.45 -16.39
CA ILE A 327 -13.39 5.80 -16.23
C ILE A 327 -13.36 6.45 -17.61
N GLY A 328 -14.23 7.43 -17.84
CA GLY A 328 -14.48 7.95 -19.18
C GLY A 328 -15.01 6.84 -20.09
N GLU A 329 -14.27 6.52 -21.14
CA GLU A 329 -14.58 5.39 -22.04
C GLU A 329 -13.67 4.17 -21.79
N SER A 330 -12.78 4.21 -20.81
CA SER A 330 -11.84 3.13 -20.51
C SER A 330 -12.34 2.23 -19.40
N LYS A 331 -12.03 0.94 -19.50
CA LYS A 331 -12.31 -0.08 -18.49
C LYS A 331 -11.08 -0.30 -17.61
N VAL A 332 -11.26 -0.27 -16.31
CA VAL A 332 -10.22 -0.54 -15.31
C VAL A 332 -10.73 -1.63 -14.37
N SER A 333 -9.95 -2.69 -14.17
CA SER A 333 -10.21 -3.71 -13.15
C SER A 333 -9.67 -3.24 -11.81
N THR A 334 -10.41 -3.52 -10.74
CA THR A 334 -10.07 -3.18 -9.37
C THR A 334 -10.31 -4.37 -8.45
N LYS A 335 -9.35 -4.67 -7.56
CA LYS A 335 -9.47 -5.75 -6.56
C LYS A 335 -8.61 -5.52 -5.33
N ILE A 336 -8.94 -6.20 -4.23
CA ILE A 336 -7.99 -6.40 -3.14
C ILE A 336 -7.09 -7.59 -3.48
N ALA A 337 -5.78 -7.37 -3.54
CA ALA A 337 -4.79 -8.41 -3.81
C ALA A 337 -4.35 -9.14 -2.53
N SER A 338 -4.22 -8.41 -1.43
CA SER A 338 -3.79 -8.92 -0.13
C SER A 338 -4.23 -7.97 0.98
N ALA A 339 -4.37 -8.48 2.19
CA ALA A 339 -4.58 -7.67 3.37
C ALA A 339 -3.84 -8.29 4.57
N TRP A 340 -3.30 -7.44 5.43
CA TRP A 340 -2.60 -7.84 6.64
C TRP A 340 -3.01 -6.95 7.81
N THR A 341 -2.76 -7.47 9.01
CA THR A 341 -3.03 -6.77 10.25
C THR A 341 -1.82 -6.82 11.16
N ASN A 342 -1.58 -5.71 11.85
CA ASN A 342 -0.61 -5.60 12.92
C ASN A 342 -1.32 -5.04 14.14
N GLN A 343 -1.48 -5.87 15.16
CA GLN A 343 -2.06 -5.44 16.42
C GLN A 343 -1.02 -4.69 17.26
N SER A 344 -1.38 -3.49 17.69
CA SER A 344 -0.77 -2.75 18.78
C SER A 344 -1.65 -2.80 20.03
N HIS A 345 -1.20 -2.20 21.13
CA HIS A 345 -1.84 -2.27 22.44
C HIS A 345 -3.39 -2.14 22.40
N ASP A 346 -3.90 -1.04 21.87
CA ASP A 346 -5.34 -0.74 21.76
C ASP A 346 -5.85 -0.70 20.31
N LYS A 347 -4.98 -0.86 19.31
CA LYS A 347 -5.28 -0.65 17.88
C LYS A 347 -4.85 -1.83 17.02
N ASN A 348 -5.49 -1.97 15.88
CA ASN A 348 -5.12 -2.85 14.79
C ASN A 348 -4.81 -1.97 13.56
N ASP A 349 -3.55 -1.96 13.14
CA ASP A 349 -3.16 -1.38 11.86
C ASP A 349 -3.54 -2.40 10.77
N VAL A 350 -4.60 -2.10 10.03
CA VAL A 350 -5.08 -2.92 8.91
C VAL A 350 -4.57 -2.30 7.61
N SER A 351 -3.78 -3.06 6.86
CA SER A 351 -3.26 -2.63 5.57
C SER A 351 -3.79 -3.52 4.46
N VAL A 352 -4.20 -2.89 3.36
CA VAL A 352 -4.79 -3.54 2.20
C VAL A 352 -4.02 -3.15 0.95
N THR A 353 -3.56 -4.13 0.18
CA THR A 353 -3.05 -3.87 -1.17
C THR A 353 -4.20 -3.87 -2.16
N PHE A 354 -4.55 -2.69 -2.66
CA PHE A 354 -5.58 -2.49 -3.66
C PHE A 354 -4.94 -2.39 -5.05
N MET A 355 -5.42 -3.17 -6.01
CA MET A 355 -4.85 -3.27 -7.35
C MET A 355 -5.76 -2.58 -8.36
N PHE A 356 -5.19 -1.69 -9.17
CA PHE A 356 -5.80 -1.20 -10.40
C PHE A 356 -5.15 -1.87 -11.61
N GLU A 357 -5.94 -2.25 -12.61
CA GLU A 357 -5.43 -2.77 -13.89
C GLU A 357 -6.18 -2.13 -15.06
N ASN A 358 -5.45 -1.47 -15.96
CA ASN A 358 -6.06 -0.88 -17.14
C ASN A 358 -6.32 -1.95 -18.20
N LEU A 359 -7.61 -2.28 -18.43
CA LEU A 359 -8.04 -3.26 -19.42
C LEU A 359 -8.23 -2.66 -20.81
N SER A 360 -7.90 -1.39 -20.99
CA SER A 360 -8.07 -0.65 -22.25
C SER A 360 -6.75 -0.52 -23.00
N ASN A 361 -6.84 -0.26 -24.29
CA ASN A 361 -5.68 -0.04 -25.18
C ASN A 361 -5.19 1.42 -25.19
N ARG A 362 -5.66 2.26 -24.27
CA ARG A 362 -5.28 3.67 -24.12
C ARG A 362 -4.94 3.97 -22.67
N GLU A 363 -4.16 5.02 -22.44
CA GLU A 363 -3.85 5.49 -21.10
C GLU A 363 -5.12 5.97 -20.36
N VAL A 364 -5.13 5.80 -19.04
CA VAL A 364 -6.24 6.19 -18.18
C VAL A 364 -5.71 6.96 -16.99
N THR A 365 -6.17 8.21 -16.86
CA THR A 365 -5.98 8.98 -15.63
C THR A 365 -7.01 8.52 -14.61
N VAL A 366 -6.55 7.95 -13.50
CA VAL A 366 -7.40 7.45 -12.42
C VAL A 366 -7.82 8.64 -11.55
N PRO A 367 -9.12 8.89 -11.34
CA PRO A 367 -9.59 9.91 -10.40
C PRO A 367 -9.05 9.63 -8.99
N LYS A 368 -8.86 10.68 -8.19
CA LYS A 368 -8.46 10.57 -6.77
C LYS A 368 -9.60 9.98 -5.92
N TYR A 369 -9.88 8.69 -6.09
CA TYR A 369 -10.90 7.97 -5.32
C TYR A 369 -10.60 8.09 -3.82
N GLU A 370 -11.66 8.29 -3.04
CA GLU A 370 -11.62 8.34 -1.59
C GLU A 370 -11.85 6.94 -1.03
N PHE A 371 -11.00 6.50 -0.10
CA PHE A 371 -11.11 5.20 0.52
C PHE A 371 -11.59 5.33 1.97
N GLU A 372 -12.40 4.38 2.42
CA GLU A 372 -12.92 4.33 3.77
C GLU A 372 -13.00 2.87 4.23
N MET A 373 -12.46 2.57 5.41
CA MET A 373 -12.65 1.26 6.05
C MET A 373 -13.92 1.31 6.87
N ARG A 374 -14.84 0.39 6.63
CA ARG A 374 -16.09 0.24 7.38
C ARG A 374 -16.15 -1.10 8.08
N GLY A 375 -16.78 -1.13 9.25
CA GLY A 375 -16.95 -2.32 10.07
C GLY A 375 -18.28 -2.35 10.82
N PRO A 376 -18.46 -3.32 11.73
CA PRO A 376 -19.68 -3.44 12.52
C PRO A 376 -19.92 -2.22 13.41
N LYS A 377 -21.14 -2.10 13.94
CA LYS A 377 -21.57 -1.02 14.86
C LYS A 377 -21.42 0.41 14.30
N GLY A 378 -21.48 0.56 12.98
CA GLY A 378 -21.34 1.86 12.31
C GLY A 378 -19.90 2.39 12.28
N PHE A 379 -18.90 1.55 12.57
CA PHE A 379 -17.50 1.96 12.47
C PHE A 379 -17.15 2.37 11.04
N SER A 380 -16.52 3.53 10.89
CA SER A 380 -16.10 4.08 9.61
C SER A 380 -14.89 4.99 9.81
N VAL A 381 -13.78 4.71 9.12
CA VAL A 381 -12.57 5.55 9.17
C VAL A 381 -12.07 5.84 7.74
N PRO A 382 -11.85 7.13 7.38
CA PRO A 382 -11.29 7.48 6.08
C PRO A 382 -9.83 7.04 5.97
N ILE A 383 -9.41 6.66 4.76
CA ILE A 383 -8.04 6.28 4.45
C ILE A 383 -7.43 7.32 3.51
N VAL A 384 -6.28 7.85 3.89
CA VAL A 384 -5.51 8.80 3.07
C VAL A 384 -4.63 8.03 2.09
N ALA A 385 -4.99 8.06 0.80
CA ALA A 385 -4.27 7.35 -0.27
C ALA A 385 -3.40 8.31 -1.09
N LYS A 386 -2.22 8.69 -0.57
CA LYS A 386 -1.27 9.61 -1.25
C LYS A 386 -0.84 9.11 -2.64
N SER A 387 -0.75 7.79 -2.82
CA SER A 387 -0.38 7.15 -4.09
C SER A 387 -1.40 7.35 -5.22
N MET A 388 -2.58 7.93 -4.95
CA MET A 388 -3.60 8.23 -5.94
C MET A 388 -3.36 9.57 -6.66
N GLU A 389 -2.44 10.41 -6.16
CA GLU A 389 -2.21 11.73 -6.73
C GLU A 389 -1.63 11.62 -8.15
N ASN A 390 -2.34 12.21 -9.12
CA ASN A 390 -1.98 12.19 -10.55
C ASN A 390 -1.71 10.77 -11.11
N MET A 391 -2.41 9.77 -10.59
CA MET A 391 -2.23 8.38 -11.01
C MET A 391 -2.66 8.17 -12.47
N VAL A 392 -1.71 7.75 -13.32
CA VAL A 392 -1.95 7.39 -14.73
C VAL A 392 -1.56 5.93 -14.95
N LEU A 393 -2.45 5.18 -15.61
CA LEU A 393 -2.24 3.78 -15.98
C LEU A 393 -2.05 3.64 -17.49
N LYS A 394 -0.92 3.06 -17.90
CA LYS A 394 -0.68 2.66 -19.29
C LYS A 394 -1.57 1.48 -19.68
N PRO A 395 -1.75 1.20 -20.98
CA PRO A 395 -2.48 0.03 -21.43
C PRO A 395 -1.94 -1.26 -20.79
N MET A 396 -2.84 -2.10 -20.27
CA MET A 396 -2.51 -3.37 -19.59
C MET A 396 -1.63 -3.23 -18.33
N GLU A 397 -1.42 -2.01 -17.84
CA GLU A 397 -0.62 -1.78 -16.64
C GLU A 397 -1.39 -2.19 -15.38
N LYS A 398 -0.71 -2.94 -14.50
CA LYS A 398 -1.15 -3.25 -13.14
C LYS A 398 -0.44 -2.31 -12.17
N ARG A 399 -1.19 -1.65 -11.31
CA ARG A 399 -0.66 -0.78 -10.26
C ARG A 399 -1.26 -1.13 -8.91
N PRO A 400 -0.47 -1.76 -8.00
CA PRO A 400 -0.84 -1.89 -6.61
C PRO A 400 -0.67 -0.56 -5.87
N ILE A 401 -1.55 -0.30 -4.92
CA ILE A 401 -1.42 0.74 -3.89
C ILE A 401 -1.68 0.13 -2.51
N THR A 402 -1.00 0.62 -1.49
CA THR A 402 -1.24 0.21 -0.09
C THR A 402 -2.13 1.22 0.60
N LEU A 403 -3.19 0.72 1.24
CA LEU A 403 -4.17 1.49 2.00
C LEU A 403 -4.11 1.05 3.45
N THR A 404 -3.79 1.96 4.38
CA THR A 404 -3.68 1.66 5.82
C THR A 404 -4.79 2.35 6.60
N ALA A 405 -5.47 1.59 7.46
CA ALA A 405 -6.50 2.07 8.38
C ALA A 405 -6.18 1.61 9.81
N VAL A 406 -6.46 2.46 10.78
CA VAL A 406 -6.32 2.11 12.21
C VAL A 406 -7.70 1.77 12.76
N VAL A 407 -7.84 0.58 13.33
CA VAL A 407 -9.11 0.06 13.89
C VAL A 407 -8.92 -0.26 15.36
N SER A 408 -9.79 0.20 16.26
CA SER A 408 -9.68 -0.15 17.69
C SER A 408 -9.86 -1.66 17.90
N THR A 409 -9.11 -2.22 18.84
CA THR A 409 -9.25 -3.63 19.27
C THR A 409 -10.65 -3.95 19.80
N GLU A 410 -11.40 -2.96 20.33
CA GLU A 410 -12.79 -3.14 20.79
C GLU A 410 -13.80 -3.38 19.66
N ILE A 411 -13.53 -2.83 18.47
CA ILE A 411 -14.36 -3.03 17.28
C ILE A 411 -14.03 -4.40 16.65
N GLY A 412 -12.76 -4.81 16.75
CA GLY A 412 -12.25 -6.01 16.11
C GLY A 412 -11.94 -5.78 14.62
N THR A 413 -11.42 -6.81 13.96
CA THR A 413 -11.08 -6.80 12.53
C THR A 413 -11.99 -7.68 11.68
N ASP A 414 -13.00 -8.28 12.31
CA ASP A 414 -14.01 -9.10 11.65
C ASP A 414 -14.99 -8.24 10.83
N GLU A 415 -15.46 -8.79 9.71
CA GLU A 415 -16.47 -8.17 8.84
C GLU A 415 -16.10 -6.80 8.25
N LEU A 416 -14.82 -6.40 8.32
CA LEU A 416 -14.33 -5.18 7.71
C LEU A 416 -14.51 -5.18 6.18
N LYS A 417 -14.89 -4.02 5.64
CA LYS A 417 -15.06 -3.77 4.20
C LYS A 417 -14.34 -2.49 3.80
N LEU A 418 -13.67 -2.54 2.66
CA LEU A 418 -13.07 -1.37 2.04
C LEU A 418 -14.06 -0.73 1.08
N HIS A 419 -14.45 0.51 1.34
CA HIS A 419 -15.25 1.33 0.45
C HIS A 419 -14.33 2.20 -0.42
N MET A 420 -14.51 2.13 -1.74
CA MET A 420 -13.89 3.02 -2.72
C MET A 420 -14.96 3.94 -3.26
N ASN A 421 -14.89 5.23 -2.93
CA ASN A 421 -15.86 6.25 -3.27
C ASN A 421 -15.29 7.20 -4.33
N ARG A 422 -16.13 7.69 -5.24
CA ARG A 422 -15.75 8.75 -6.18
C ARG A 422 -15.28 10.00 -5.43
N PRO A 423 -14.31 10.75 -5.97
CA PRO A 423 -13.87 12.01 -5.36
C PRO A 423 -15.03 12.97 -5.15
N SER A 424 -15.06 13.62 -3.98
CA SER A 424 -15.98 14.70 -3.64
C SER A 424 -15.56 16.03 -4.27
N ASP A 425 -16.49 16.98 -4.45
CA ASP A 425 -16.15 18.33 -4.92
C ASP A 425 -15.48 19.15 -3.79
N PRO A 426 -14.29 19.74 -4.00
CA PRO A 426 -13.69 20.64 -3.02
C PRO A 426 -14.57 21.85 -2.67
N GLU A 427 -15.43 22.31 -3.58
CA GLU A 427 -16.28 23.49 -3.37
C GLU A 427 -17.56 23.19 -2.56
N GLN A 428 -17.90 21.90 -2.35
CA GLN A 428 -19.09 21.50 -1.60
C GLN A 428 -18.72 20.96 -0.22
N LYS A 429 -18.80 21.80 0.81
CA LYS A 429 -18.58 21.43 2.21
C LYS A 429 -19.62 20.46 2.80
N ASN A 430 -20.58 19.97 2.02
CA ASN A 430 -21.59 19.00 2.44
C ASN A 430 -22.22 18.30 1.21
N THR A 431 -21.55 17.31 0.63
CA THR A 431 -22.25 16.31 -0.18
C THR A 431 -22.91 15.32 0.78
N GLU A 432 -24.24 15.33 0.84
CA GLU A 432 -25.06 14.38 1.65
C GLU A 432 -24.77 12.89 1.30
N PHE A 433 -24.16 12.63 0.12
CA PHE A 433 -23.85 11.29 -0.37
C PHE A 433 -22.37 11.16 -0.79
N LYS A 434 -21.67 10.15 -0.26
CA LYS A 434 -20.45 9.60 -0.87
C LYS A 434 -20.86 8.54 -1.88
N TYR A 435 -20.37 8.63 -3.12
CA TYR A 435 -20.77 7.74 -4.21
C TYR A 435 -19.84 6.52 -4.27
N PRO A 436 -20.22 5.33 -3.75
CA PRO A 436 -19.37 4.16 -3.83
C PRO A 436 -19.21 3.70 -5.28
N GLU A 437 -17.97 3.63 -5.75
CA GLU A 437 -17.60 2.96 -6.99
C GLU A 437 -17.39 1.46 -6.74
N GLY A 438 -17.01 1.04 -5.53
CA GLY A 438 -16.93 -0.38 -5.12
C GLY A 438 -16.85 -0.57 -3.60
N ILE A 439 -17.39 -1.68 -3.11
CA ILE A 439 -17.32 -2.14 -1.72
C ILE A 439 -16.66 -3.51 -1.72
N TYR A 440 -15.50 -3.65 -1.10
CA TYR A 440 -14.69 -4.86 -1.16
C TYR A 440 -14.65 -5.53 0.20
N ALA A 441 -15.08 -6.80 0.27
CA ALA A 441 -14.84 -7.62 1.45
C ALA A 441 -13.34 -7.87 1.58
N LEU A 442 -12.78 -7.67 2.78
CA LEU A 442 -11.38 -7.96 3.03
C LEU A 442 -11.15 -9.49 2.95
N PRO A 443 -10.01 -9.93 2.39
CA PRO A 443 -9.58 -11.30 2.54
C PRO A 443 -9.14 -11.58 3.99
N GLU A 444 -8.80 -12.83 4.28
CA GLU A 444 -8.23 -13.21 5.57
C GLU A 444 -6.98 -12.37 5.86
N LEU A 445 -6.97 -11.72 7.02
CA LEU A 445 -5.90 -10.82 7.42
C LEU A 445 -4.70 -11.62 7.91
N GLN A 446 -3.59 -11.54 7.17
CA GLN A 446 -2.34 -12.14 7.61
C GLN A 446 -1.73 -11.31 8.74
N THR A 447 -1.35 -11.94 9.85
CA THR A 447 -0.64 -11.26 10.93
C THR A 447 0.86 -11.20 10.67
N MET A 448 1.47 -10.03 10.92
CA MET A 448 2.92 -9.82 10.87
C MET A 448 3.52 -9.59 12.27
N GLN A 449 2.79 -10.01 13.31
CA GLN A 449 3.17 -9.86 14.71
C GLN A 449 4.04 -11.02 15.20
N ASN A 450 5.22 -10.72 15.77
CA ASN A 450 6.17 -11.69 16.30
C ASN A 450 6.62 -12.76 15.27
N LYS A 451 6.72 -12.39 13.98
CA LYS A 451 7.06 -13.29 12.88
C LYS A 451 8.44 -12.99 12.27
N ILE A 452 9.49 -13.18 13.07
CA ILE A 452 10.88 -13.12 12.57
C ILE A 452 11.15 -14.31 11.64
N GLY A 453 11.85 -14.07 10.52
CA GLY A 453 12.24 -15.06 9.52
C GLY A 453 11.14 -15.51 8.56
N THR A 454 9.91 -15.00 8.68
CA THR A 454 8.81 -15.32 7.77
C THR A 454 8.78 -14.35 6.60
N GLU A 455 8.78 -14.86 5.36
CA GLU A 455 8.73 -14.05 4.14
C GLU A 455 7.28 -13.78 3.73
N TYR A 456 6.94 -12.50 3.51
CA TYR A 456 5.62 -12.04 3.06
C TYR A 456 5.67 -11.53 1.63
N ASN A 457 4.62 -11.81 0.86
CA ASN A 457 4.49 -11.30 -0.50
C ASN A 457 3.91 -9.88 -0.48
N VAL A 458 4.66 -8.92 -1.00
CA VAL A 458 4.23 -7.54 -1.17
C VAL A 458 4.11 -7.22 -2.65
N GLN A 459 2.94 -6.78 -3.09
CA GLN A 459 2.74 -6.36 -4.48
C GLN A 459 3.26 -4.94 -4.67
N HIS A 460 4.18 -4.76 -5.61
CA HIS A 460 4.84 -3.51 -5.92
C HIS A 460 4.63 -3.10 -7.39
N SER A 461 4.81 -1.82 -7.71
CA SER A 461 4.65 -1.29 -9.08
C SER A 461 5.60 -1.93 -10.11
N LYS A 462 6.72 -2.52 -9.67
CA LYS A 462 7.70 -3.20 -10.52
C LYS A 462 7.56 -4.72 -10.54
N GLY A 463 6.73 -5.30 -9.66
CA GLY A 463 6.54 -6.75 -9.53
C GLY A 463 6.16 -7.17 -8.11
N THR A 464 6.22 -8.47 -7.82
CA THR A 464 6.04 -9.00 -6.47
C THR A 464 7.38 -9.04 -5.73
N LEU A 465 7.41 -8.54 -4.50
CA LEU A 465 8.55 -8.62 -3.58
C LEU A 465 8.27 -9.67 -2.50
N GLY A 466 9.29 -10.39 -2.06
CA GLY A 466 9.30 -11.11 -0.79
C GLY A 466 9.96 -10.26 0.26
N VAL A 467 9.32 -10.01 1.41
CA VAL A 467 9.91 -9.22 2.49
C VAL A 467 9.84 -9.97 3.81
N SER A 468 10.97 -10.10 4.50
CA SER A 468 11.05 -10.67 5.86
C SER A 468 11.82 -9.73 6.79
N ILE A 469 11.59 -9.87 8.10
CA ILE A 469 12.48 -9.36 9.14
C ILE A 469 13.30 -10.53 9.67
N ASP A 470 14.61 -10.49 9.51
CA ASP A 470 15.52 -11.59 9.84
C ASP A 470 16.08 -11.46 11.26
N SER A 471 16.32 -10.22 11.73
CA SER A 471 16.76 -9.97 13.10
C SER A 471 16.33 -8.61 13.61
N LEU A 472 16.18 -8.49 14.93
CA LEU A 472 15.92 -7.25 15.63
C LEU A 472 16.88 -7.16 16.81
N GLN A 473 17.71 -6.11 16.86
CA GLN A 473 18.79 -5.97 17.84
C GLN A 473 18.71 -4.63 18.54
N ARG A 474 19.00 -4.63 19.85
CA ARG A 474 19.30 -3.43 20.64
C ARG A 474 20.78 -3.44 20.97
N LEU A 475 21.50 -2.42 20.54
CA LEU A 475 22.96 -2.35 20.52
C LEU A 475 23.43 -1.10 21.27
N PRO A 476 24.49 -1.16 22.09
CA PRO A 476 25.00 0.00 22.81
C PRO A 476 25.58 1.04 21.85
N TRP A 477 25.37 2.32 22.14
CA TRP A 477 25.98 3.44 21.44
C TRP A 477 26.42 4.54 22.43
N THR A 478 27.20 5.53 21.98
CA THR A 478 27.82 6.53 22.87
C THR A 478 26.82 7.40 23.61
N ASP A 479 25.69 7.71 22.98
CA ASP A 479 24.65 8.63 23.45
C ASP A 479 23.28 7.95 23.65
N GLY A 480 23.27 6.61 23.75
CA GLY A 480 22.05 5.83 23.94
C GLY A 480 22.21 4.40 23.40
N ASP A 481 21.12 3.83 22.93
CA ASP A 481 21.13 2.55 22.24
C ASP A 481 20.68 2.72 20.78
N ILE A 482 21.18 1.83 19.94
CA ILE A 482 20.72 1.65 18.57
C ILE A 482 19.74 0.49 18.54
N VAL A 483 18.56 0.71 17.98
CA VAL A 483 17.65 -0.37 17.61
C VAL A 483 17.74 -0.58 16.11
N SER A 484 18.09 -1.80 15.71
CA SER A 484 18.31 -2.16 14.31
C SER A 484 17.44 -3.36 13.93
N ALA A 485 16.67 -3.19 12.86
CA ALA A 485 15.90 -4.24 12.22
C ALA A 485 16.56 -4.63 10.90
N LYS A 486 17.02 -5.86 10.78
CA LYS A 486 17.49 -6.43 9.52
C LYS A 486 16.30 -6.98 8.76
N MET A 487 16.01 -6.38 7.62
CA MET A 487 14.99 -6.82 6.68
C MET A 487 15.65 -7.36 5.42
N LYS A 488 15.04 -8.38 4.83
CA LYS A 488 15.46 -8.96 3.57
C LYS A 488 14.39 -8.73 2.53
N ILE A 489 14.77 -8.18 1.38
CA ILE A 489 13.87 -7.92 0.25
C ILE A 489 14.30 -8.78 -0.93
N ARG A 490 13.46 -9.75 -1.30
CA ARG A 490 13.64 -10.62 -2.46
C ARG A 490 12.84 -10.13 -3.65
N ASN A 491 13.47 -10.04 -4.81
CA ASN A 491 12.76 -9.84 -6.08
C ASN A 491 12.16 -11.18 -6.55
N LYS A 492 10.83 -11.31 -6.59
CA LYS A 492 10.18 -12.54 -7.08
C LYS A 492 9.98 -12.57 -8.59
N GLU A 493 10.37 -11.53 -9.31
CA GLU A 493 10.29 -11.48 -10.76
C GLU A 493 11.45 -12.21 -11.46
N PHE A 494 11.30 -12.40 -12.77
CA PHE A 494 12.34 -12.95 -13.65
C PHE A 494 13.20 -11.87 -14.33
N LYS A 495 13.03 -10.60 -13.94
CA LYS A 495 13.79 -9.45 -14.44
C LYS A 495 14.36 -8.67 -13.27
N THR A 496 15.46 -7.96 -13.50
CA THR A 496 16.02 -7.02 -12.52
C THR A 496 15.01 -5.90 -12.23
N ILE A 497 14.91 -5.51 -10.96
CA ILE A 497 14.11 -4.38 -10.51
C ILE A 497 15.01 -3.37 -9.79
N GLN A 498 14.62 -2.10 -9.86
CA GLN A 498 15.19 -1.03 -9.05
C GLN A 498 14.07 -0.46 -8.20
N LEU A 499 14.22 -0.53 -6.89
CA LEU A 499 13.29 0.08 -5.95
C LEU A 499 13.62 1.57 -5.79
N PRO A 500 12.61 2.44 -5.59
CA PRO A 500 12.86 3.81 -5.17
C PRO A 500 13.54 3.87 -3.80
N ALA A 501 13.97 5.07 -3.41
CA ALA A 501 14.48 5.31 -2.07
C ALA A 501 13.44 4.89 -1.01
N LEU A 502 13.93 4.23 0.04
CA LEU A 502 13.11 3.74 1.13
C LEU A 502 13.28 4.63 2.35
N GLU A 503 12.22 4.76 3.14
CA GLU A 503 12.23 5.37 4.46
C GLU A 503 11.77 4.37 5.52
N GLY A 504 12.29 4.52 6.72
CA GLY A 504 11.98 3.66 7.84
C GLY A 504 11.24 4.44 8.91
N VAL A 505 10.29 3.79 9.56
CA VAL A 505 9.58 4.35 10.72
C VAL A 505 9.61 3.34 11.84
N PHE A 506 9.97 3.80 13.03
CA PHE A 506 9.84 3.05 14.27
C PHE A 506 8.79 3.69 15.17
N LYS A 507 8.00 2.83 15.83
CA LYS A 507 7.17 3.22 16.98
C LYS A 507 7.48 2.30 18.15
N LEU A 508 7.56 2.88 19.36
CA LEU A 508 7.73 2.14 20.61
C LEU A 508 6.48 2.32 21.45
N ASP A 509 5.86 1.23 21.88
CA ASP A 509 4.60 1.25 22.65
C ASP A 509 3.53 2.19 22.03
N SER A 510 3.42 2.16 20.69
CA SER A 510 2.55 3.01 19.85
C SER A 510 2.92 4.51 19.77
N ALA A 511 3.99 4.96 20.41
CA ALA A 511 4.51 6.31 20.29
C ALA A 511 5.52 6.44 19.12
N ASP A 512 5.40 7.52 18.35
CA ASP A 512 6.38 7.86 17.31
C ASP A 512 7.72 8.24 17.95
N ILE A 513 8.82 7.78 17.36
CA ILE A 513 10.16 8.18 17.79
C ILE A 513 10.54 9.48 17.07
N SER A 514 10.91 10.52 17.83
CA SER A 514 11.35 11.81 17.28
C SER A 514 12.76 11.80 16.68
N GLY A 515 13.53 10.74 16.92
CA GLY A 515 14.87 10.52 16.38
C GLY A 515 14.88 10.23 14.88
N LYS A 516 16.00 10.55 14.22
CA LYS A 516 16.22 10.24 12.81
C LYS A 516 16.31 8.72 12.62
N THR A 517 15.35 8.15 11.90
CA THR A 517 15.42 6.76 11.45
C THR A 517 16.20 6.69 10.13
N GLN A 518 17.20 5.83 10.08
CA GLN A 518 18.05 5.59 8.92
C GLN A 518 17.64 4.29 8.23
N VAL A 519 17.70 4.27 6.90
CA VAL A 519 17.57 3.05 6.10
C VAL A 519 18.89 2.82 5.38
N VAL A 520 19.57 1.73 5.74
CA VAL A 520 20.85 1.34 5.19
C VAL A 520 20.66 0.15 4.26
N SER A 521 21.11 0.26 3.01
CA SER A 521 21.08 -0.87 2.08
C SER A 521 22.48 -1.45 1.90
N SER A 522 22.58 -2.77 1.86
CA SER A 522 23.86 -3.48 1.71
C SER A 522 24.59 -3.17 0.39
N ASN A 523 23.84 -2.89 -0.69
CA ASN A 523 24.40 -2.57 -2.01
C ASN A 523 24.29 -1.08 -2.40
N GLY A 524 23.78 -0.22 -1.52
CA GLY A 524 23.65 1.24 -1.70
C GLY A 524 22.65 1.73 -2.76
N THR A 525 22.23 0.87 -3.70
CA THR A 525 21.49 1.27 -4.91
C THR A 525 20.09 0.65 -5.03
N LEU A 526 19.74 -0.31 -4.16
CA LEU A 526 18.45 -1.02 -4.15
C LEU A 526 18.08 -1.61 -5.52
N ILE A 527 19.08 -2.01 -6.29
CA ILE A 527 18.94 -2.81 -7.52
C ILE A 527 18.99 -4.28 -7.11
N ILE A 528 17.98 -5.05 -7.52
CA ILE A 528 17.84 -6.45 -7.14
C ILE A 528 17.65 -7.29 -8.41
N GLY A 529 18.57 -8.22 -8.68
CA GLY A 529 18.48 -9.13 -9.81
C GLY A 529 17.31 -10.11 -9.72
N PRO A 530 17.04 -10.89 -10.77
CA PRO A 530 15.96 -11.87 -10.79
C PRO A 530 16.14 -12.92 -9.68
N LYS A 531 15.13 -13.12 -8.82
CA LYS A 531 15.16 -14.06 -7.68
C LYS A 531 16.20 -13.76 -6.59
N GLU A 532 17.00 -12.72 -6.77
CA GLU A 532 17.98 -12.26 -5.79
C GLU A 532 17.31 -11.53 -4.63
N GLU A 533 18.07 -11.33 -3.57
CA GLU A 533 17.67 -10.63 -2.35
C GLU A 533 18.64 -9.49 -2.06
N VAL A 534 18.22 -8.52 -1.24
CA VAL A 534 19.07 -7.48 -0.69
C VAL A 534 18.72 -7.28 0.78
N ASP A 535 19.76 -7.10 1.60
CA ASP A 535 19.58 -6.74 3.01
C ASP A 535 19.39 -5.24 3.14
N VAL A 536 18.35 -4.85 3.89
CA VAL A 536 17.99 -3.49 4.27
C VAL A 536 17.90 -3.41 5.79
N TYR A 537 18.61 -2.47 6.38
CA TYR A 537 18.61 -2.24 7.82
C TYR A 537 17.82 -0.97 8.12
N VAL A 538 16.80 -1.08 8.97
CA VAL A 538 16.09 0.07 9.50
C VAL A 538 16.61 0.33 10.90
N VAL A 539 17.21 1.51 11.11
CA VAL A 539 18.00 1.79 12.31
C VAL A 539 17.56 3.09 12.94
N THR A 540 17.37 3.10 14.26
CA THR A 540 17.04 4.31 15.03
C THR A 540 17.83 4.34 16.34
N LYS A 541 18.01 5.54 16.89
CA LYS A 541 18.65 5.76 18.19
C LYS A 541 17.60 6.06 19.25
N ILE A 542 17.75 5.46 20.42
CA ILE A 542 16.87 5.64 21.57
C ILE A 542 17.72 5.91 22.82
N PRO A 543 17.18 6.61 23.83
CA PRO A 543 17.87 6.74 25.11
C PRO A 543 18.10 5.36 25.75
N SER A 544 19.27 5.15 26.37
CA SER A 544 19.64 3.84 26.94
C SER A 544 18.79 3.40 28.14
N TYR A 545 18.14 4.35 28.82
CA TYR A 545 17.21 4.07 29.93
C TYR A 545 15.78 3.79 29.45
N LEU A 546 15.49 3.93 28.15
CA LEU A 546 14.15 3.71 27.62
C LEU A 546 13.89 2.21 27.50
N ASP A 547 12.92 1.72 28.26
CA ASP A 547 12.36 0.39 28.08
C ASP A 547 11.03 0.47 27.31
N PHE A 548 10.73 -0.60 26.59
CA PHE A 548 9.52 -0.72 25.79
C PHE A 548 9.05 -2.17 25.77
N THR A 549 7.75 -2.36 25.63
CA THR A 549 7.13 -3.70 25.55
C THR A 549 6.77 -4.10 24.13
N GLN A 550 6.68 -3.12 23.24
CA GLN A 550 6.29 -3.30 21.85
C GLN A 550 7.11 -2.38 20.95
N ILE A 551 7.47 -2.91 19.78
CA ILE A 551 8.11 -2.17 18.71
C ILE A 551 7.41 -2.44 17.38
N GLN A 552 7.10 -1.37 16.66
CA GLN A 552 6.57 -1.43 15.31
C GLN A 552 7.58 -0.85 14.34
N ILE A 553 7.77 -1.51 13.21
CA ILE A 553 8.78 -1.18 12.21
C ILE A 553 8.07 -1.14 10.87
N ALA A 554 8.01 0.03 10.24
CA ALA A 554 7.45 0.17 8.90
C ALA A 554 8.54 0.56 7.91
N LEU A 555 8.45 -0.02 6.72
CA LEU A 555 9.25 0.34 5.56
C LEU A 555 8.32 1.07 4.58
N LEU A 556 8.71 2.29 4.20
CA LEU A 556 7.99 3.16 3.29
C LEU A 556 8.78 3.33 2.00
N GLU A 557 8.09 3.51 0.89
CA GLU A 557 8.64 3.85 -0.42
C GLU A 557 8.37 5.33 -0.73
N LYS A 558 9.39 6.09 -1.15
CA LYS A 558 9.21 7.48 -1.58
C LYS A 558 8.43 7.56 -2.89
N ILE A 559 7.38 8.39 -2.92
CA ILE A 559 6.56 8.71 -4.11
C ILE A 559 6.85 10.15 -4.61
N GLY A 560 7.64 10.92 -3.87
CA GLY A 560 8.10 12.26 -4.24
C GLY A 560 9.20 12.73 -3.30
N GLU A 561 9.42 14.04 -3.19
CA GLU A 561 10.41 14.60 -2.26
C GLU A 561 9.96 14.46 -0.79
N THR A 562 8.67 14.67 -0.52
CA THR A 562 8.09 14.68 0.85
C THR A 562 7.11 13.55 1.12
N ASP A 563 6.62 12.87 0.09
CA ASP A 563 5.59 11.85 0.23
C ASP A 563 6.15 10.44 0.13
N ALA A 564 5.66 9.57 1.01
CA ALA A 564 5.98 8.15 1.03
C ALA A 564 4.69 7.32 1.21
N ALA A 565 4.69 6.10 0.67
CA ALA A 565 3.66 5.10 0.93
C ALA A 565 4.24 3.89 1.67
N GLN A 566 3.42 3.30 2.52
CA GLN A 566 3.81 2.13 3.27
C GLN A 566 3.94 0.90 2.35
N LEU A 567 5.12 0.29 2.38
CA LEU A 567 5.38 -0.97 1.70
C LEU A 567 4.96 -2.14 2.59
N ILE A 568 5.44 -2.17 3.83
CA ILE A 568 5.15 -3.21 4.81
C ILE A 568 5.39 -2.70 6.23
N GLN A 569 4.75 -3.32 7.23
CA GLN A 569 4.96 -3.04 8.64
C GLN A 569 5.00 -4.35 9.43
N PHE A 570 5.88 -4.42 10.42
CA PHE A 570 6.03 -5.53 11.35
C PHE A 570 5.84 -5.04 12.77
N THR A 571 5.33 -5.91 13.64
CA THR A 571 5.23 -5.65 15.07
C THR A 571 5.94 -6.76 15.84
N ASN A 572 6.77 -6.39 16.81
CA ASN A 572 7.29 -7.29 17.82
C ASN A 572 6.78 -6.87 19.20
N ILE A 573 6.25 -7.82 19.98
CA ILE A 573 5.76 -7.64 21.35
C ILE A 573 6.55 -8.56 22.26
N GLY A 574 7.02 -8.01 23.37
CA GLY A 574 7.83 -8.66 24.37
C GLY A 574 9.27 -8.17 24.34
N ARG A 575 10.14 -8.91 25.02
CA ARG A 575 11.57 -8.62 25.08
C ARG A 575 12.24 -8.97 23.76
N LEU A 576 13.13 -8.09 23.29
CA LEU A 576 13.98 -8.38 22.14
C LEU A 576 14.91 -9.56 22.42
N ALA A 577 15.23 -10.31 21.37
CA ALA A 577 16.24 -11.37 21.46
C ALA A 577 17.60 -10.79 21.89
N GLU A 578 18.33 -11.53 22.70
CA GLU A 578 19.69 -11.15 23.06
C GLU A 578 20.61 -11.23 21.85
N ILE A 579 21.70 -10.44 21.89
CA ILE A 579 22.71 -10.45 20.83
C ILE A 579 23.28 -11.88 20.70
N PRO A 580 23.31 -12.47 19.49
CA PRO A 580 23.86 -13.81 19.29
C PRO A 580 25.29 -13.93 19.83
N VAL A 581 25.57 -15.01 20.55
CA VAL A 581 26.89 -15.27 21.15
C VAL A 581 27.68 -16.24 20.28
N VAL A 582 28.97 -15.93 20.06
CA VAL A 582 29.93 -16.73 19.30
C VAL A 582 31.02 -17.19 20.25
N GLU A 583 31.30 -18.48 20.27
CA GLU A 583 32.36 -19.04 21.11
C GLU A 583 33.76 -18.60 20.66
N TYR A 584 34.69 -18.51 21.61
CA TYR A 584 36.08 -18.15 21.33
C TYR A 584 36.70 -19.14 20.32
N GLY A 585 37.51 -18.62 19.38
CA GLY A 585 38.13 -19.41 18.32
C GLY A 585 37.17 -19.94 17.25
N SER A 586 35.87 -19.61 17.32
CA SER A 586 34.89 -19.96 16.28
C SER A 586 34.69 -18.84 15.26
N TYR A 587 34.33 -19.21 14.03
CA TYR A 587 34.04 -18.25 12.96
C TYR A 587 32.59 -17.77 13.02
N HIS A 588 32.41 -16.45 12.92
CA HIS A 588 31.14 -15.79 12.61
C HIS A 588 31.10 -15.38 11.14
N ASN A 589 30.05 -15.78 10.43
CA ASN A 589 29.87 -15.48 9.02
C ASN A 589 29.11 -14.16 8.84
N LEU A 590 29.78 -13.13 8.35
CA LEU A 590 29.15 -11.93 7.80
C LEU A 590 28.74 -12.20 6.35
N MET A 591 27.43 -12.21 6.09
CA MET A 591 26.87 -12.53 4.77
C MET A 591 26.42 -11.29 3.98
N THR A 592 26.88 -10.10 4.38
CA THR A 592 26.56 -8.83 3.75
C THR A 592 27.05 -8.81 2.30
N GLN A 593 26.15 -8.52 1.36
CA GLN A 593 26.44 -8.61 -0.06
C GLN A 593 27.60 -7.70 -0.49
N GLY A 594 28.57 -8.26 -1.20
CA GLY A 594 29.76 -7.55 -1.68
C GLY A 594 30.86 -7.37 -0.62
N ARG A 595 30.63 -7.82 0.61
CA ARG A 595 31.54 -7.72 1.76
C ARG A 595 31.53 -8.98 2.64
N LYS A 596 31.22 -10.14 2.07
CA LYS A 596 31.15 -11.39 2.83
C LYS A 596 32.49 -11.70 3.49
N ALA A 597 32.46 -12.04 4.77
CA ALA A 597 33.66 -12.35 5.53
C ALA A 597 33.40 -13.28 6.72
N ASP A 598 34.41 -14.07 7.07
CA ASP A 598 34.45 -14.79 8.35
C ASP A 598 35.23 -13.96 9.37
N ILE A 599 34.70 -13.80 10.59
CA ILE A 599 35.39 -13.15 11.71
C ILE A 599 35.60 -14.13 12.84
N MET A 600 36.81 -14.17 13.40
CA MET A 600 37.16 -15.03 14.54
C MET A 600 38.04 -14.27 15.53
N ALA A 601 37.71 -14.36 16.83
CA ALA A 601 38.60 -13.91 17.88
C ALA A 601 39.78 -14.87 18.03
N ARG A 602 41.02 -14.35 17.94
CA ARG A 602 42.24 -15.16 17.97
C ARG A 602 43.06 -14.95 19.23
N ASN A 603 43.36 -13.72 19.60
CA ASN A 603 44.27 -13.43 20.72
C ASN A 603 43.65 -12.34 21.58
N SER A 604 43.43 -12.60 22.86
CA SER A 604 42.91 -11.60 23.80
C SER A 604 43.79 -11.53 25.04
N LYS A 605 44.16 -10.32 25.45
CA LYS A 605 45.05 -10.08 26.60
C LYS A 605 44.75 -8.74 27.26
N VAL A 606 45.33 -8.55 28.43
CA VAL A 606 45.13 -7.35 29.24
C VAL A 606 46.48 -6.73 29.60
N TYR A 607 46.71 -5.49 29.19
CA TYR A 607 47.86 -4.71 29.64
C TYR A 607 47.47 -3.98 30.91
N LYS A 608 48.04 -4.38 32.05
CA LYS A 608 47.73 -3.79 33.35
C LYS A 608 48.51 -2.50 33.56
N GLY A 609 47.79 -1.41 33.78
CA GLY A 609 48.37 -0.15 34.24
C GLY A 609 48.11 0.12 35.71
N ASN A 610 48.42 1.35 36.16
CA ASN A 610 48.25 1.75 37.56
C ASN A 610 46.81 2.17 37.89
N VAL A 611 46.14 2.86 36.96
CA VAL A 611 44.76 3.38 37.13
C VAL A 611 43.80 2.67 36.18
N GLU A 612 44.20 2.55 34.92
CA GLU A 612 43.47 1.88 33.86
C GLU A 612 44.25 0.67 33.37
N GLN A 613 43.55 -0.26 32.72
CA GLN A 613 44.11 -1.39 31.98
C GLN A 613 43.58 -1.35 30.55
N VAL A 614 44.37 -1.85 29.61
CA VAL A 614 43.97 -1.98 28.21
C VAL A 614 43.53 -3.42 27.95
N VAL A 615 42.27 -3.61 27.64
CA VAL A 615 41.79 -4.88 27.08
C VAL A 615 42.05 -4.86 25.58
N TYR A 616 42.73 -5.89 25.10
CA TYR A 616 43.22 -6.00 23.74
C TYR A 616 42.74 -7.30 23.12
N THR A 617 42.29 -7.26 21.87
CA THR A 617 41.90 -8.45 21.09
C THR A 617 42.32 -8.31 19.63
N ASP A 618 42.96 -9.34 19.09
CA ASP A 618 43.12 -9.54 17.65
C ASP A 618 42.00 -10.41 17.09
N LEU A 619 41.36 -9.91 16.05
CA LEU A 619 40.42 -10.66 15.23
C LEU A 619 41.06 -11.00 13.89
N VAL A 620 40.72 -12.18 13.38
CA VAL A 620 41.03 -12.57 12.00
C VAL A 620 39.75 -12.41 11.18
N MET A 621 39.80 -11.52 10.19
CA MET A 621 38.73 -11.28 9.23
C MET A 621 39.15 -11.85 7.87
N LYS A 622 38.53 -12.95 7.44
CA LYS A 622 38.82 -13.63 6.17
C LYS A 622 37.78 -13.27 5.12
N SER A 623 38.23 -12.80 3.95
CA SER A 623 37.32 -12.50 2.83
C SER A 623 36.70 -13.77 2.25
N LEU A 624 35.37 -13.79 2.12
CA LEU A 624 34.60 -14.85 1.45
C LEU A 624 34.11 -14.44 0.06
N GLU A 625 34.55 -13.28 -0.43
CA GLU A 625 34.20 -12.77 -1.76
C GLU A 625 35.06 -13.41 -2.86
N GLU A 626 34.50 -13.56 -4.05
CA GLU A 626 35.18 -14.14 -5.22
C GLU A 626 36.15 -13.17 -5.89
N ARG A 627 36.00 -11.87 -5.61
CA ARG A 627 36.82 -10.79 -6.17
C ARG A 627 37.42 -9.96 -5.05
N GLN A 628 38.51 -9.26 -5.38
CA GLN A 628 39.10 -8.33 -4.45
C GLN A 628 38.08 -7.22 -4.11
N THR A 629 37.85 -6.99 -2.82
CA THR A 629 36.84 -6.05 -2.33
C THR A 629 37.26 -5.43 -1.00
N THR A 630 36.69 -4.28 -0.69
CA THR A 630 36.87 -3.64 0.61
C THR A 630 35.84 -4.20 1.58
N LEU A 631 36.32 -4.85 2.65
CA LEU A 631 35.47 -5.42 3.69
C LEU A 631 34.86 -4.33 4.59
N SER A 632 33.84 -4.68 5.36
CA SER A 632 33.13 -3.74 6.22
C SER A 632 34.02 -3.13 7.31
N GLN A 633 33.84 -1.83 7.58
CA GLN A 633 34.38 -1.19 8.77
C GLN A 633 33.71 -1.82 9.99
N LEU A 634 34.50 -2.36 10.92
CA LEU A 634 33.95 -2.92 12.14
C LEU A 634 33.83 -1.84 13.22
N VAL A 635 32.82 -1.98 14.06
CA VAL A 635 32.57 -1.17 15.26
C VAL A 635 32.19 -2.10 16.40
N GLY A 636 32.65 -1.81 17.61
CA GLY A 636 32.37 -2.69 18.73
C GLY A 636 32.56 -2.08 20.11
N TYR A 637 32.15 -2.87 21.11
CA TYR A 637 32.20 -2.56 22.53
C TYR A 637 32.64 -3.81 23.29
N TYR A 638 33.49 -3.65 24.30
CA TYR A 638 33.70 -4.68 25.30
C TYR A 638 32.55 -4.67 26.31
N ARG A 639 31.92 -5.84 26.50
CA ARG A 639 30.82 -6.07 27.44
C ARG A 639 31.31 -6.88 28.63
N THR A 640 31.11 -6.38 29.84
CA THR A 640 31.36 -7.12 31.08
C THR A 640 30.22 -8.10 31.40
N LYS A 641 30.47 -9.05 32.31
CA LYS A 641 29.46 -10.00 32.81
C LYS A 641 28.19 -9.33 33.35
N ASP A 642 28.34 -8.15 33.97
CA ASP A 642 27.24 -7.37 34.53
C ASP A 642 26.57 -6.43 33.52
N GLY A 643 26.93 -6.51 32.23
CA GLY A 643 26.26 -5.80 31.14
C GLY A 643 26.73 -4.37 30.90
N ARG A 644 27.86 -3.94 31.48
CA ARG A 644 28.46 -2.63 31.18
C ARG A 644 29.24 -2.69 29.87
N TYR A 645 29.18 -1.59 29.11
CA TYR A 645 29.81 -1.48 27.80
C TYR A 645 30.92 -0.45 27.79
N TYR A 646 32.04 -0.79 27.15
CA TYR A 646 33.19 0.09 26.92
C TYR A 646 33.48 0.15 25.42
N LYS A 647 33.39 1.34 24.82
CA LYS A 647 33.59 1.53 23.37
C LYS A 647 34.99 1.09 22.97
N ALA A 648 35.08 0.24 21.97
CA ALA A 648 36.35 -0.20 21.44
C ALA A 648 36.89 0.75 20.36
N ASN A 649 38.20 0.95 20.38
CA ASN A 649 38.97 1.46 19.26
C ASN A 649 39.34 0.27 18.36
N ILE A 650 39.35 0.51 17.05
CA ILE A 650 39.56 -0.54 16.05
C ILE A 650 40.55 -0.05 15.00
N ALA A 651 41.61 -0.83 14.78
CA ALA A 651 42.54 -0.67 13.67
C ALA A 651 42.36 -1.83 12.68
N GLN A 652 42.11 -1.51 11.41
CA GLN A 652 41.87 -2.49 10.35
C GLN A 652 42.58 -2.11 9.05
N VAL A 653 42.64 -3.05 8.11
CA VAL A 653 43.16 -2.82 6.76
C VAL A 653 42.22 -1.88 6.00
N GLU A 654 42.76 -0.79 5.45
CA GLU A 654 41.98 0.22 4.70
C GLU A 654 41.75 -0.18 3.23
N GLY A 655 42.69 -0.96 2.67
CA GLY A 655 42.70 -1.35 1.27
C GLY A 655 41.83 -2.57 0.95
N PRO A 656 41.59 -2.83 -0.35
CA PRO A 656 40.80 -3.96 -0.78
C PRO A 656 41.53 -5.29 -0.54
N THR A 657 40.81 -6.27 -0.04
CA THR A 657 41.29 -7.59 0.37
C THR A 657 41.10 -8.60 -0.76
N SER A 658 42.12 -9.41 -1.05
CA SER A 658 42.04 -10.48 -2.05
C SER A 658 41.01 -11.56 -1.65
N PRO A 659 40.46 -12.31 -2.61
CA PRO A 659 39.63 -13.50 -2.31
C PRO A 659 40.36 -14.45 -1.36
N GLN A 660 39.68 -14.95 -0.32
CA GLN A 660 40.25 -15.80 0.73
C GLN A 660 41.41 -15.14 1.53
N GLY A 661 41.67 -13.85 1.34
CA GLY A 661 42.70 -13.11 2.07
C GLY A 661 42.31 -12.90 3.53
N TYR A 662 43.31 -12.89 4.41
CA TYR A 662 43.14 -12.70 5.84
C TYR A 662 43.60 -11.30 6.25
N ASN A 663 42.75 -10.59 6.99
CA ASN A 663 43.07 -9.32 7.61
C ASN A 663 43.07 -9.47 9.13
N ILE A 664 44.02 -8.83 9.78
CA ILE A 664 44.02 -8.63 11.22
C ILE A 664 43.24 -7.36 11.51
N VAL A 665 42.30 -7.47 12.44
CA VAL A 665 41.58 -6.34 13.02
C VAL A 665 41.92 -6.30 14.50
N THR A 666 42.65 -5.27 14.91
CA THR A 666 43.08 -5.07 16.29
C THR A 666 42.06 -4.19 17.01
N VAL A 667 41.56 -4.68 18.14
CA VAL A 667 40.44 -4.08 18.88
C VAL A 667 40.86 -3.85 20.33
N TRP A 668 40.69 -2.64 20.86
CA TRP A 668 41.09 -2.36 22.24
C TRP A 668 40.24 -1.29 22.94
N SER A 669 40.22 -1.33 24.27
CA SER A 669 39.64 -0.28 25.11
C SER A 669 40.44 -0.10 26.39
N LYS A 670 40.59 1.14 26.83
CA LYS A 670 41.01 1.46 28.20
C LYS A 670 39.81 1.29 29.13
N ILE A 671 39.98 0.55 30.22
CA ILE A 671 38.96 0.33 31.24
C ILE A 671 39.56 0.49 32.64
N PRO A 672 38.75 0.83 33.67
CA PRO A 672 39.26 0.93 35.04
C PRO A 672 39.84 -0.40 35.54
N ASN A 673 40.91 -0.34 36.33
CA ASN A 673 41.52 -1.52 36.96
C ASN A 673 40.60 -2.26 37.95
N SER A 674 39.50 -1.64 38.39
CA SER A 674 38.49 -2.27 39.24
C SER A 674 37.59 -3.27 38.51
N ILE A 675 37.63 -3.29 37.17
CA ILE A 675 36.84 -4.20 36.34
C ILE A 675 37.60 -5.50 36.13
N ASP A 676 36.93 -6.63 36.32
CA ASP A 676 37.49 -7.92 35.92
C ASP A 676 37.31 -8.12 34.41
N ALA A 677 38.43 -8.19 33.69
CA ALA A 677 38.46 -8.37 32.25
C ALA A 677 38.31 -9.84 31.82
N LYS A 678 38.42 -10.82 32.73
CA LYS A 678 38.47 -12.26 32.38
C LYS A 678 37.22 -12.79 31.68
N GLU A 679 36.05 -12.31 32.07
CA GLU A 679 34.76 -12.76 31.52
C GLU A 679 34.13 -11.71 30.58
N MET A 680 34.96 -10.88 29.94
CA MET A 680 34.46 -9.92 28.97
C MET A 680 34.15 -10.57 27.61
N GLN A 681 33.13 -10.05 26.95
CA GLN A 681 32.79 -10.37 25.57
C GLN A 681 33.07 -9.16 24.68
N LEU A 682 33.43 -9.40 23.42
CA LEU A 682 33.51 -8.35 22.41
C LEU A 682 32.22 -8.33 21.59
N VAL A 683 31.39 -7.31 21.77
CA VAL A 683 30.24 -7.06 20.90
C VAL A 683 30.74 -6.30 19.68
N ILE A 684 30.65 -6.89 18.49
CA ILE A 684 31.17 -6.33 17.26
C ILE A 684 30.20 -6.50 16.10
N GLY A 685 30.12 -5.49 15.23
CA GLY A 685 29.29 -5.51 14.02
C GLY A 685 29.82 -4.57 12.95
N GLU A 686 29.05 -4.42 11.87
CA GLU A 686 29.39 -3.60 10.71
C GLU A 686 28.94 -2.15 10.91
N GLY A 687 29.87 -1.21 10.82
CA GLY A 687 29.61 0.22 10.93
C GLY A 687 28.69 0.72 9.82
N ILE A 688 27.80 1.65 10.18
CA ILE A 688 26.95 2.40 9.25
C ILE A 688 27.20 3.90 9.37
N THR A 689 26.98 4.60 8.27
CA THR A 689 26.99 6.06 8.20
C THR A 689 25.88 6.49 7.25
N GLU A 690 24.93 7.28 7.74
CA GLU A 690 23.76 7.75 6.99
C GLU A 690 22.88 6.62 6.41
N ASN A 691 23.04 6.29 5.12
CA ASN A 691 22.20 5.33 4.38
C ASN A 691 23.01 4.16 3.78
N LYS A 692 24.27 4.00 4.21
CA LYS A 692 25.21 3.00 3.68
C LYS A 692 26.10 2.43 4.80
N LEU A 693 26.74 1.31 4.49
CA LEU A 693 27.82 0.78 5.33
C LEU A 693 29.02 1.74 5.33
N THR A 694 29.61 1.97 6.48
CA THR A 694 30.79 2.84 6.62
C THR A 694 31.96 2.25 5.81
N PRO A 695 32.65 3.05 4.98
CA PRO A 695 33.90 2.61 4.38
C PRO A 695 34.99 2.48 5.46
N PRO A 696 36.05 1.67 5.26
CA PRO A 696 37.16 1.62 6.21
C PRO A 696 37.70 3.01 6.52
N LYS A 697 38.07 3.24 7.79
CA LYS A 697 38.51 4.54 8.34
C LYS A 697 37.44 5.64 8.39
N GLY A 698 36.24 5.39 7.86
CA GLY A 698 35.11 6.31 7.99
C GLY A 698 34.60 6.37 9.42
N GLU A 699 34.04 7.52 9.81
CA GLU A 699 33.35 7.66 11.09
C GLU A 699 31.94 7.06 10.99
N SER A 700 31.68 6.02 11.79
CA SER A 700 30.35 5.42 11.90
C SER A 700 29.46 6.21 12.85
N ASP A 701 28.19 6.39 12.46
CA ASP A 701 27.14 6.95 13.32
C ASP A 701 26.27 5.87 13.98
N GLY A 702 26.49 4.60 13.63
CA GLY A 702 25.93 3.41 14.26
C GLY A 702 26.56 2.12 13.74
N TYR A 703 25.98 0.96 14.06
CA TYR A 703 26.40 -0.33 13.51
C TYR A 703 25.25 -1.36 13.51
N VAL A 704 25.39 -2.38 12.67
CA VAL A 704 24.41 -3.46 12.44
C VAL A 704 25.09 -4.83 12.39
N ASN A 705 24.31 -5.91 12.28
CA ASN A 705 24.81 -7.30 12.24
C ASN A 705 25.75 -7.63 13.41
N ALA A 706 25.41 -7.17 14.61
CA ALA A 706 26.29 -7.35 15.74
C ALA A 706 26.20 -8.78 16.29
N VAL A 707 27.34 -9.28 16.78
CA VAL A 707 27.46 -10.51 17.57
C VAL A 707 28.31 -10.24 18.81
N ALA A 708 28.10 -11.03 19.86
CA ALA A 708 28.92 -11.04 21.06
C ALA A 708 29.91 -12.20 20.99
N MET A 709 31.20 -11.92 20.85
CA MET A 709 32.25 -12.94 20.84
C MET A 709 32.78 -13.17 22.26
N ASN A 710 32.77 -14.43 22.70
CA ASN A 710 33.49 -14.85 23.90
C ASN A 710 35.00 -14.67 23.66
N LEU A 711 35.70 -14.20 24.69
CA LEU A 711 37.14 -13.94 24.65
C LEU A 711 37.85 -14.87 25.62
N ASP A 712 39.03 -15.35 25.23
CA ASP A 712 39.94 -16.07 26.12
C ASP A 712 41.11 -15.16 26.49
N MET A 713 41.02 -14.53 27.67
CA MET A 713 42.02 -13.58 28.15
C MET A 713 43.27 -14.30 28.63
N GLN A 714 44.26 -14.44 27.77
CA GLN A 714 45.53 -15.11 28.05
C GLN A 714 46.69 -14.10 28.17
N GLN A 715 47.46 -14.21 29.24
CA GLN A 715 48.72 -13.47 29.38
C GLN A 715 49.85 -14.25 28.72
N PRO A 716 50.76 -13.61 27.97
CA PRO A 716 51.90 -14.29 27.38
C PRO A 716 52.76 -14.93 28.47
N SER A 717 53.23 -16.16 28.23
CA SER A 717 54.10 -16.87 29.16
C SER A 717 55.45 -16.17 29.27
N PHE A 718 55.89 -15.88 30.48
CA PHE A 718 57.20 -15.29 30.73
C PHE A 718 58.36 -16.22 30.32
N LYS A 719 59.33 -15.69 29.56
CA LYS A 719 60.52 -16.42 29.11
C LYS A 719 61.81 -15.94 29.80
N LYS A 720 62.78 -16.84 29.96
CA LYS A 720 64.11 -16.54 30.53
C LYS A 720 65.16 -16.19 29.47
N ASP A 721 64.77 -16.15 28.21
CA ASP A 721 65.56 -15.79 27.05
C ASP A 721 64.70 -15.00 26.05
N PHE A 722 65.33 -14.46 25.01
CA PHE A 722 64.64 -13.72 23.96
C PHE A 722 64.38 -14.58 22.72
N ASN A 723 64.10 -15.86 22.90
CA ASN A 723 63.88 -16.80 21.81
C ASN A 723 62.38 -16.91 21.43
N LYS A 724 62.06 -16.68 20.16
CA LYS A 724 60.71 -16.80 19.57
C LYS A 724 59.63 -16.08 20.41
N LEU A 725 59.83 -14.81 20.66
CA LEU A 725 58.84 -13.97 21.34
C LEU A 725 57.67 -13.71 20.37
N ASP A 726 56.46 -13.97 20.85
CA ASP A 726 55.25 -13.88 20.04
C ASP A 726 54.69 -12.45 20.06
N PHE A 727 54.65 -11.84 18.89
CA PHE A 727 54.13 -10.52 18.59
C PHE A 727 53.23 -10.63 17.37
N PHE A 728 52.26 -11.56 17.39
CA PHE A 728 51.36 -11.84 16.25
C PHE A 728 51.01 -10.57 15.42
N PRO A 729 51.24 -10.56 14.10
CA PRO A 729 51.72 -11.65 13.24
C PRO A 729 53.26 -11.78 13.13
N TYR A 730 54.01 -11.08 13.98
CA TYR A 730 55.47 -11.16 14.06
C TYR A 730 55.94 -12.20 15.09
N THR A 731 57.10 -12.78 14.82
CA THR A 731 57.90 -13.51 15.80
C THR A 731 59.29 -12.89 15.85
N LEU A 732 59.73 -12.52 17.04
CA LEU A 732 61.02 -11.87 17.27
C LEU A 732 61.95 -12.78 18.07
N THR A 733 63.18 -12.96 17.59
CA THR A 733 64.27 -13.58 18.35
C THR A 733 65.42 -12.60 18.45
N ILE A 734 65.90 -12.34 19.68
CA ILE A 734 67.07 -11.47 19.91
C ILE A 734 68.25 -12.35 20.36
N SER A 735 69.41 -12.12 19.77
CA SER A 735 70.67 -12.81 20.03
C SER A 735 71.83 -11.81 20.13
N ASN A 736 72.95 -12.21 20.73
CA ASN A 736 74.16 -11.39 20.84
C ASN A 736 73.90 -9.98 21.40
N PHE A 737 73.17 -9.89 22.51
CA PHE A 737 72.84 -8.61 23.12
C PHE A 737 74.00 -8.13 24.01
N TYR A 738 74.52 -6.94 23.69
CA TYR A 738 75.62 -6.27 24.36
C TYR A 738 75.17 -4.91 24.89
N ALA A 739 75.51 -4.62 26.15
CA ALA A 739 75.38 -3.29 26.72
C ALA A 739 76.78 -2.78 27.08
N THR A 740 77.27 -1.80 26.31
CA THR A 740 78.64 -1.29 26.40
C THR A 740 78.68 0.04 27.14
N ALA A 741 79.31 0.04 28.32
CA ALA A 741 79.61 1.25 29.07
C ALA A 741 80.99 1.80 28.66
N SER A 742 81.08 3.11 28.45
CA SER A 742 82.30 3.78 27.96
C SER A 742 82.72 4.96 28.85
N LYS A 743 82.52 4.85 30.17
CA LYS A 743 82.78 5.94 31.16
C LYS A 743 82.15 7.28 30.74
N SER A 744 80.94 7.21 30.20
CA SER A 744 80.14 8.35 29.79
C SER A 744 78.68 8.14 30.25
N PRO A 745 77.83 9.18 30.24
CA PRO A 745 76.42 9.03 30.57
C PRO A 745 75.66 8.09 29.63
N SER A 746 76.22 7.71 28.48
CA SER A 746 75.53 6.92 27.46
C SER A 746 75.94 5.46 27.51
N LEU A 747 74.98 4.58 27.80
CA LEU A 747 75.11 3.14 27.66
C LEU A 747 74.67 2.75 26.25
N SER A 748 75.59 2.25 25.43
CA SER A 748 75.28 1.73 24.08
C SER A 748 74.73 0.32 24.19
N ILE A 749 73.60 0.05 23.52
CA ILE A 749 72.97 -1.26 23.43
C ILE A 749 73.00 -1.71 21.98
N GLU A 750 73.55 -2.89 21.73
CA GLU A 750 73.62 -3.49 20.41
C GLU A 750 73.17 -4.95 20.49
N PHE A 751 72.34 -5.38 19.54
CA PHE A 751 71.96 -6.78 19.43
C PHE A 751 71.68 -7.19 17.99
N THR A 752 71.77 -8.51 17.76
CA THR A 752 71.30 -9.13 16.52
C THR A 752 69.89 -9.69 16.71
N TYR A 753 69.06 -9.68 15.67
CA TYR A 753 67.70 -10.19 15.74
C TYR A 753 67.26 -10.90 14.46
N ASP A 754 66.32 -11.83 14.64
CA ASP A 754 65.51 -12.42 13.59
C ASP A 754 64.07 -11.92 13.78
N LEU A 755 63.53 -11.24 12.77
CA LEU A 755 62.14 -10.81 12.74
C LEU A 755 61.44 -11.47 11.55
N THR A 756 60.47 -12.33 11.84
CA THR A 756 59.67 -13.01 10.82
C THR A 756 58.21 -12.64 10.97
N ARG A 757 57.56 -12.28 9.85
CA ARG A 757 56.13 -11.99 9.79
C ARG A 757 55.36 -13.10 9.06
N GLU A 758 54.18 -13.43 9.56
CA GLU A 758 53.23 -14.28 8.82
C GLU A 758 52.60 -13.52 7.64
N ALA A 759 53.18 -13.69 6.44
CA ALA A 759 52.79 -12.95 5.23
C ALA A 759 51.35 -13.20 4.72
N GLN A 760 50.69 -14.25 5.21
CA GLN A 760 49.28 -14.55 4.88
C GLN A 760 48.30 -13.51 5.46
N TYR A 761 48.74 -12.75 6.47
CA TYR A 761 47.92 -11.73 7.14
C TYR A 761 48.29 -10.32 6.68
N ASN A 762 47.29 -9.64 6.14
CA ASN A 762 47.31 -8.19 6.01
C ASN A 762 46.96 -7.57 7.38
N MET A 763 47.55 -6.43 7.71
CA MET A 763 47.24 -5.70 8.94
C MET A 763 47.21 -4.20 8.68
N GLY A 764 46.47 -3.47 9.50
CA GLY A 764 46.52 -2.01 9.55
C GLY A 764 47.72 -1.52 10.36
N GLU A 765 47.54 -0.40 11.06
CA GLU A 765 48.53 0.10 12.01
C GLU A 765 48.73 -0.90 13.16
N TYR A 766 49.99 -1.27 13.45
CA TYR A 766 50.30 -2.33 14.40
C TYR A 766 50.26 -1.87 15.86
N GLY A 767 50.70 -0.64 16.16
CA GLY A 767 50.58 -0.02 17.49
C GLY A 767 51.47 -0.59 18.61
N HIS A 768 52.02 -1.80 18.48
CA HIS A 768 52.94 -2.37 19.47
C HIS A 768 54.34 -1.76 19.41
N LYS A 769 54.95 -1.61 20.58
CA LYS A 769 56.32 -1.13 20.78
C LYS A 769 57.10 -2.07 21.68
N LEU A 770 58.40 -2.20 21.41
CA LEU A 770 59.31 -2.98 22.21
C LEU A 770 60.00 -2.06 23.24
N ILE A 771 59.93 -2.41 24.52
CA ILE A 771 60.62 -1.68 25.59
C ILE A 771 61.73 -2.55 26.18
N LEU A 772 62.94 -2.00 26.21
CA LEU A 772 64.10 -2.59 26.86
C LEU A 772 64.34 -1.88 28.19
N GLU A 773 64.32 -2.63 29.29
CA GLU A 773 64.63 -2.14 30.64
C GLU A 773 65.88 -2.88 31.16
N ILE A 774 66.91 -2.14 31.54
CA ILE A 774 68.08 -2.66 32.22
C ILE A 774 67.94 -2.43 33.71
N THR A 775 67.99 -3.50 34.50
CA THR A 775 68.05 -3.47 35.96
C THR A 775 69.46 -3.81 36.41
N ASP A 776 70.12 -2.87 37.08
CA ASP A 776 71.44 -3.08 37.67
C ASP A 776 71.38 -3.95 38.95
N THR A 777 72.52 -4.47 39.41
CA THR A 777 72.65 -5.19 40.70
C THR A 777 72.08 -4.44 41.91
N SER A 778 72.10 -3.10 41.89
CA SER A 778 71.51 -2.25 42.93
C SER A 778 69.97 -2.17 42.87
N GLY A 779 69.33 -2.79 41.87
CA GLY A 779 67.89 -2.70 41.62
C GLY A 779 67.45 -1.44 40.88
N ARG A 780 68.38 -0.56 40.50
CA ARG A 780 68.09 0.62 39.66
C ARG A 780 67.69 0.19 38.26
N LYS A 781 66.65 0.82 37.72
CA LYS A 781 66.07 0.52 36.42
C LYS A 781 66.29 1.67 35.45
N PHE A 782 66.68 1.33 34.23
CA PHE A 782 66.88 2.28 33.15
C PHE A 782 66.24 1.76 31.87
N GLU A 783 65.51 2.62 31.17
CA GLU A 783 64.76 2.22 29.98
C GLU A 783 65.36 2.85 28.73
N ALA A 784 65.46 2.06 27.67
CA ALA A 784 65.78 2.58 26.35
C ALA A 784 64.55 3.25 25.73
N PRO A 785 64.74 4.16 24.75
CA PRO A 785 63.63 4.67 23.94
C PRO A 785 62.79 3.51 23.36
N PRO A 786 61.44 3.62 23.37
CA PRO A 786 60.58 2.61 22.76
C PRO A 786 60.94 2.35 21.30
N ILE A 787 61.03 1.09 20.92
CA ILE A 787 61.37 0.68 19.54
C ILE A 787 60.08 0.30 18.83
N GLU A 788 59.74 0.98 17.74
CA GLU A 788 58.58 0.61 16.93
C GLU A 788 58.96 -0.51 15.96
N PHE A 789 58.02 -1.42 15.68
CA PHE A 789 58.29 -2.53 14.76
C PHE A 789 58.61 -2.07 13.33
N LYS A 790 58.14 -0.89 12.92
CA LYS A 790 58.49 -0.29 11.62
C LYS A 790 59.96 0.12 11.52
N ASP A 791 60.63 0.31 12.66
CA ASP A 791 62.05 0.64 12.73
C ASP A 791 62.93 -0.63 12.65
N LEU A 792 62.31 -1.82 12.74
CA LEU A 792 62.96 -3.11 12.57
C LEU A 792 62.71 -3.63 11.15
N SER A 793 63.78 -4.07 10.49
CA SER A 793 63.69 -4.70 9.16
C SER A 793 63.39 -6.19 9.29
N GLU A 794 62.41 -6.69 8.55
CA GLU A 794 62.13 -8.13 8.48
C GLU A 794 63.34 -8.90 7.90
N GLY A 795 63.60 -10.10 8.44
CA GLY A 795 64.70 -10.96 8.02
C GLY A 795 65.49 -11.57 9.18
N LYS A 796 66.54 -12.32 8.83
CA LYS A 796 67.44 -12.98 9.79
C LYS A 796 68.74 -12.22 9.97
N ASN A 797 69.36 -12.35 11.14
CA ASN A 797 70.65 -11.78 11.53
C ASN A 797 70.75 -10.27 11.24
N LYS A 798 69.67 -9.52 11.48
CA LYS A 798 69.69 -8.06 11.41
C LYS A 798 70.31 -7.50 12.67
N SER A 799 70.91 -6.32 12.60
CA SER A 799 71.47 -5.64 13.76
C SER A 799 70.63 -4.43 14.12
N PHE A 800 70.47 -4.17 15.42
CA PHE A 800 69.84 -2.96 15.94
C PHE A 800 70.72 -2.38 17.04
N SER A 801 70.77 -1.05 17.12
CA SER A 801 71.52 -0.33 18.13
C SER A 801 70.67 0.81 18.71
N THR A 802 70.71 0.96 20.03
CA THR A 802 70.09 2.08 20.76
C THR A 802 70.98 2.50 21.93
N SER A 803 70.58 3.51 22.69
CA SER A 803 71.33 3.94 23.87
C SER A 803 70.44 4.41 25.00
N ILE A 804 70.91 4.25 26.24
CA ILE A 804 70.29 4.79 27.44
C ILE A 804 71.20 5.87 28.00
N SER A 805 70.64 7.06 28.28
CA SER A 805 71.40 8.17 28.86
C SER A 805 71.08 8.32 30.35
N HIS A 806 72.08 8.16 31.22
CA HIS A 806 72.00 8.42 32.65
C HIS A 806 73.41 8.59 33.25
N ALA A 807 73.60 9.55 34.17
CA ALA A 807 74.89 9.79 34.85
C ALA A 807 75.43 8.58 35.65
N PHE A 808 74.61 7.55 35.84
CA PHE A 808 75.03 6.30 36.50
C PHE A 808 76.07 5.56 35.67
N PHE A 809 75.96 5.61 34.34
CA PHE A 809 76.81 4.83 33.43
C PHE A 809 78.25 5.35 33.34
N GLU A 810 78.53 6.56 33.82
CA GLU A 810 79.90 7.08 33.96
C GLU A 810 80.72 6.28 34.99
N GLN A 811 80.03 5.73 35.99
CA GLN A 811 80.64 5.04 37.13
C GLN A 811 80.69 3.51 36.97
N VAL A 812 80.20 2.99 35.84
CA VAL A 812 80.14 1.54 35.59
C VAL A 812 81.53 1.05 35.18
N GLU A 813 82.25 0.45 36.14
CA GLU A 813 83.57 -0.16 35.91
C GLU A 813 83.55 -1.69 35.82
N ASN A 814 82.50 -2.33 36.36
CA ASN A 814 82.20 -3.76 36.27
C ASN A 814 80.77 -3.98 36.81
N GLY A 815 80.08 -5.03 36.40
CA GLY A 815 78.76 -5.34 36.95
C GLY A 815 77.94 -6.28 36.10
N ALA A 816 77.03 -7.00 36.75
CA ALA A 816 75.97 -7.74 36.08
C ALA A 816 74.71 -6.86 35.97
N PHE A 817 73.90 -7.10 34.95
CA PHE A 817 72.60 -6.49 34.81
C PHE A 817 71.58 -7.54 34.36
N GLN A 818 70.31 -7.25 34.59
CA GLN A 818 69.20 -7.98 34.00
C GLN A 818 68.55 -7.11 32.94
N VAL A 819 68.48 -7.59 31.71
CA VAL A 819 67.67 -6.96 30.67
C VAL A 819 66.29 -7.61 30.67
N SER A 820 65.26 -6.78 30.74
CA SER A 820 63.86 -7.16 30.64
C SER A 820 63.28 -6.58 29.36
N LEU A 821 62.52 -7.41 28.66
CA LEU A 821 61.84 -7.04 27.42
C LEU A 821 60.33 -7.02 27.65
N TYR A 822 59.71 -5.92 27.23
CA TYR A 822 58.27 -5.74 27.34
C TYR A 822 57.65 -5.47 25.97
N ASP A 823 56.44 -6.00 25.79
CA ASP A 823 55.49 -5.54 24.77
C ASP A 823 54.70 -4.38 25.35
N SER A 824 54.73 -3.22 24.70
CA SER A 824 54.00 -2.02 25.08
C SER A 824 52.93 -1.70 24.04
N PHE A 825 51.71 -1.45 24.50
CA PHE A 825 50.58 -1.07 23.69
C PHE A 825 49.75 -0.01 24.43
N GLN A 826 49.50 1.14 23.78
CA GLN A 826 48.75 2.27 24.36
C GLN A 826 49.32 2.74 25.72
N ASP A 827 50.65 2.76 25.81
CA ASP A 827 51.48 3.13 26.97
C ASP A 827 51.46 2.16 28.16
N GLU A 828 50.70 1.06 28.06
CA GLU A 828 50.70 -0.03 29.03
C GLU A 828 51.52 -1.22 28.53
N ARG A 829 52.12 -1.99 29.45
CA ARG A 829 53.14 -2.98 29.07
C ARG A 829 53.02 -4.33 29.76
N ILE A 830 53.41 -5.38 29.04
CA ILE A 830 53.50 -6.75 29.54
C ILE A 830 54.95 -7.23 29.44
N LYS A 831 55.49 -7.74 30.55
CA LYS A 831 56.83 -8.32 30.58
C LYS A 831 56.84 -9.66 29.86
N LEU A 832 57.52 -9.75 28.73
CA LEU A 832 57.59 -10.98 27.94
C LEU A 832 58.74 -11.87 28.37
N ALA A 833 59.90 -11.26 28.60
CA ALA A 833 61.11 -12.02 28.85
C ALA A 833 62.13 -11.23 29.66
N SER A 834 63.08 -11.92 30.26
CA SER A 834 64.29 -11.29 30.76
C SER A 834 65.44 -12.28 30.86
N TYR A 835 66.66 -11.79 30.72
CA TYR A 835 67.86 -12.56 31.01
C TYR A 835 68.94 -11.67 31.63
N SER A 836 69.91 -12.29 32.30
CA SER A 836 71.02 -11.58 32.96
C SER A 836 72.30 -11.67 32.16
N SER A 837 73.04 -10.57 32.06
CA SER A 837 74.33 -10.45 31.39
C SER A 837 75.30 -9.58 32.20
N ARG A 838 76.48 -9.31 31.65
CA ARG A 838 77.47 -8.37 32.20
C ARG A 838 77.68 -7.21 31.24
N TYR A 839 77.98 -6.04 31.78
CA TYR A 839 78.37 -4.88 30.97
C TYR A 839 79.63 -5.20 30.17
N ASN A 840 79.64 -4.79 28.90
CA ASN A 840 80.87 -4.71 28.11
C ASN A 840 81.54 -3.37 28.42
N LEU A 841 82.86 -3.36 28.60
CA LEU A 841 83.60 -2.17 29.00
C LEU A 841 84.50 -1.75 27.84
N LYS A 842 84.24 -0.56 27.29
CA LYS A 842 85.13 0.02 26.29
C LYS A 842 86.20 0.82 27.01
N ASN A 843 87.38 0.22 27.17
CA ASN A 843 88.54 0.94 27.68
C ASN A 843 88.99 1.96 26.62
N TYR A 844 88.84 3.26 26.89
CA TYR A 844 89.64 4.27 26.22
C TYR A 844 91.09 4.01 26.63
N ARG A 845 91.85 3.33 25.76
CA ARG A 845 93.29 3.57 25.71
C ARG A 845 93.45 4.86 24.91
N GLU A 846 93.96 5.90 25.58
CA GLU A 846 94.41 7.15 24.96
C GLU A 846 95.36 6.88 23.78
#